data_AF-A0A9D8MW63-F1
#
_entry.id   AF-A0A9D8MW63-F1
#
_cell.length_a   1.000
_cell.length_b   1.000
_cell.length_c   1.000
_cell.angle_alpha   90.00
_cell.angle_beta   90.00
_cell.angle_gamma   90.00
#
_symmetry.space_group_name_H-M   'P 1'
#
loop_
_entity.id
_entity.type
_entity.pdbx_description
1 polymer ?
#
loop_
_entity_poly.entity_id
_entity_poly.type
_entity_poly.pdbx_seq_one_letter_code
_entity_poly.pdbx_strand_id
1 'polypeptide(L)'
;IIDKEKLARSGMIPTQIMLGLQNAGKTVNAGNYENGDDRLQLRVNNELEDEKDIADLHIRFTGGKLVRLGDIATVERSYKEPQTKGFFVNGKPSLGICITLSDDAIVPDVGKEVDKKLAEVMERVPVGFETDKIFFQADQVTNAVNGFLINLLESVLIVIVVLMFSYGFRGGMIIGTSLVLAIFVSFPILLMAGSTLQRISLGAFIVAMGMLVDNAIVVMDGILVDRKRGLGPKSYLYNIVNNTALPMLGATVIAVLTFLPTYISKSTAGEYCRDLFLVLCISLLASWVMAMVQVPSCVVAWMPLRSKKKQADNGEVKDTKLQAFVRKLIGKLIDFRYATIGVMVVLLLLCGFGFTKVKQVFFPDFDYGQFVVEYYLPDQTSPDRVREDLLNITNTLLKNPKIDRVTAAMGSSPTRYSFVRPMNSGGNHYGEMIIDCKDFKTMKAVIKEIRPQLRAAYPDAYIRFRNYNFSITTTHTVEVAFQGPDPEVLRDLSHQAEAIMRSSKYADVYSVQNNWQPKGKSIVTNYIQTDALRSGLNRENVANALLAATDGMPVGIISDQDKKVIVQMQVRNEDGSKIQNISTIPVWSTLNLHVTPDDFKRLLMGITTVEELESRLTNSIPLSTVNSDIHLEWEEDYIFRRNGQRTIEAECDPNPDLEDATPKKVAADIKKAIEAIELPQGYSMSWEGEGSSSGNAAGSIIGLFPLAFLFILVIMLLLFNSWKQVLIVVFCLPFILVGIVPALLLIGMPFTFIAILGAMGLVGMMIKNGIVLIDEINRLCKEEKLPAYDAVVNATVSRTSPVIMASLTTILGMAPLVPDPMYGSMAVCIMSGLAMGTLIILVFLPILYSTIFKVKKPKAA
;
A
#
# COMPACT_ATOMS: atom_id res chain seq x y z
N ILE A 1 -8.22 44.81 -15.23
CA ILE A 1 -9.69 44.83 -15.07
C ILE A 1 -10.26 45.93 -15.96
N ILE A 2 -11.28 45.63 -16.74
CA ILE A 2 -11.99 46.57 -17.62
C ILE A 2 -13.43 46.69 -17.14
N ASP A 3 -13.93 47.92 -17.06
CA ASP A 3 -15.33 48.20 -16.76
C ASP A 3 -16.23 47.84 -17.95
N LYS A 4 -17.28 47.08 -17.67
CA LYS A 4 -18.34 46.70 -18.60
C LYS A 4 -18.92 47.89 -19.36
N GLU A 5 -19.20 49.02 -18.71
CA GLU A 5 -19.80 50.18 -19.39
C GLU A 5 -18.81 50.85 -20.35
N LYS A 6 -17.55 50.94 -19.95
CA LYS A 6 -16.48 51.44 -20.81
C LYS A 6 -16.34 50.54 -22.03
N LEU A 7 -16.28 49.21 -21.84
CA LEU A 7 -16.21 48.22 -22.91
C LEU A 7 -17.40 48.32 -23.87
N ALA A 8 -18.62 48.53 -23.34
CA ALA A 8 -19.83 48.68 -24.15
C ALA A 8 -19.84 49.94 -25.03
N ARG A 9 -19.24 51.04 -24.55
CA ARG A 9 -19.13 52.31 -25.29
C ARG A 9 -17.96 52.31 -26.27
N SER A 10 -17.06 51.33 -26.19
CA SER A 10 -15.81 51.30 -26.94
C SER A 10 -15.61 49.94 -27.61
N GLY A 11 -16.07 49.85 -28.84
CA GLY A 11 -16.27 48.57 -29.50
C GLY A 11 -15.06 47.66 -29.78
N MET A 12 -13.90 48.22 -30.16
CA MET A 12 -12.73 47.42 -30.59
C MET A 12 -11.68 47.18 -29.51
N ILE A 13 -12.01 47.45 -28.25
CA ILE A 13 -11.02 47.54 -27.19
C ILE A 13 -10.39 46.18 -26.81
N PRO A 14 -11.14 45.08 -26.61
CA PRO A 14 -10.55 43.87 -26.04
C PRO A 14 -9.56 43.15 -26.96
N THR A 15 -9.88 43.02 -28.26
CA THR A 15 -9.01 42.34 -29.23
C THR A 15 -7.75 43.16 -29.53
N GLN A 16 -7.88 44.49 -29.59
CA GLN A 16 -6.72 45.37 -29.79
C GLN A 16 -5.82 45.42 -28.55
N ILE A 17 -6.42 45.37 -27.34
CA ILE A 17 -5.66 45.19 -26.10
C ILE A 17 -4.89 43.89 -26.13
N MET A 18 -5.54 42.78 -26.48
CA MET A 18 -4.90 41.47 -26.58
C MET A 18 -3.74 41.48 -27.57
N LEU A 19 -3.94 41.97 -28.79
CA LEU A 19 -2.86 42.05 -29.79
C LEU A 19 -1.74 43.01 -29.36
N GLY A 20 -2.08 44.12 -28.72
CA GLY A 20 -1.11 45.07 -28.18
C GLY A 20 -0.23 44.44 -27.10
N LEU A 21 -0.84 43.76 -26.13
CA LEU A 21 -0.15 43.07 -25.04
C LEU A 21 0.67 41.87 -25.55
N GLN A 22 0.14 41.10 -26.49
CA GLN A 22 0.89 39.98 -27.09
C GLN A 22 2.12 40.45 -27.86
N ASN A 23 2.02 41.55 -28.60
CA ASN A 23 3.15 42.10 -29.35
C ASN A 23 4.19 42.73 -28.41
N ALA A 24 3.75 43.45 -27.37
CA ALA A 24 4.62 44.09 -26.40
C ALA A 24 5.32 43.09 -25.47
N GLY A 25 4.64 41.99 -25.10
CA GLY A 25 5.21 40.94 -24.25
C GLY A 25 6.07 39.91 -25.01
N LYS A 26 6.24 40.04 -26.33
CA LYS A 26 7.01 39.08 -27.13
C LYS A 26 8.50 39.44 -27.12
N THR A 27 9.34 38.47 -26.74
CA THR A 27 10.79 38.59 -26.91
C THR A 27 11.17 38.73 -28.37
N VAL A 28 11.89 39.79 -28.73
CA VAL A 28 12.34 40.07 -30.09
C VAL A 28 13.84 39.75 -30.25
N ASN A 29 14.20 39.06 -31.33
CA ASN A 29 15.59 38.82 -31.71
C ASN A 29 15.97 39.78 -32.83
N ALA A 30 16.84 40.75 -32.53
CA ALA A 30 17.30 41.74 -33.51
C ALA A 30 18.55 41.30 -34.28
N GLY A 31 19.04 40.08 -34.05
CA GLY A 31 20.21 39.53 -34.73
C GLY A 31 21.54 40.05 -34.16
N ASN A 32 22.59 39.95 -34.97
CA ASN A 32 23.94 40.40 -34.62
C ASN A 32 24.47 41.32 -35.72
N TYR A 33 25.27 42.31 -35.34
CA TYR A 33 25.97 43.22 -36.23
C TYR A 33 27.46 42.87 -36.23
N GLU A 34 28.02 42.66 -37.42
CA GLU A 34 29.46 42.41 -37.60
C GLU A 34 30.22 43.73 -37.69
N ASN A 35 31.20 43.92 -36.81
CA ASN A 35 32.07 45.09 -36.78
C ASN A 35 33.54 44.65 -36.78
N GLY A 36 34.08 44.39 -37.98
CA GLY A 36 35.42 43.82 -38.12
C GLY A 36 35.47 42.40 -37.58
N ASP A 37 36.36 42.16 -36.60
CA ASP A 37 36.48 40.85 -35.93
C ASP A 37 35.45 40.66 -34.79
N ASP A 38 34.73 41.72 -34.39
CA ASP A 38 33.74 41.66 -33.32
C ASP A 38 32.33 41.40 -33.87
N ARG A 39 31.60 40.48 -33.22
CA ARG A 39 30.19 40.19 -33.52
C ARG A 39 29.31 40.69 -32.37
N LEU A 40 28.73 41.87 -32.54
CA LEU A 40 27.92 42.53 -31.53
C LEU A 40 26.47 42.05 -31.58
N GLN A 41 25.89 41.67 -30.45
CA GLN A 41 24.47 41.31 -30.38
C GLN A 41 23.61 42.58 -30.41
N LEU A 42 22.63 42.63 -31.31
CA LEU A 42 21.63 43.69 -31.35
C LEU A 42 20.51 43.33 -30.36
N ARG A 43 20.19 44.27 -29.46
CA ARG A 43 19.06 44.16 -28.53
C ARG A 43 18.13 45.34 -28.72
N VAL A 44 16.83 45.07 -28.73
CA VAL A 44 15.78 46.09 -28.71
C VAL A 44 15.22 46.09 -27.29
N ASN A 45 15.32 47.23 -26.62
CA ASN A 45 14.85 47.41 -25.24
C ASN A 45 13.33 47.65 -25.21
N ASN A 46 12.78 47.85 -24.00
CA ASN A 46 11.35 48.12 -23.73
C ASN A 46 10.49 46.84 -23.68
N GLU A 47 10.98 45.81 -22.97
CA GLU A 47 10.19 44.62 -22.60
C GLU A 47 9.23 44.97 -21.45
N LEU A 48 8.08 44.31 -21.38
CA LEU A 48 7.13 44.46 -20.28
C LEU A 48 7.61 43.62 -19.09
N GLU A 49 8.09 44.27 -18.03
CA GLU A 49 8.61 43.60 -16.83
C GLU A 49 7.61 43.69 -15.66
N ASP A 50 7.02 44.88 -15.45
CA ASP A 50 6.18 45.16 -14.28
C ASP A 50 4.75 45.63 -14.64
N GLU A 51 3.87 45.69 -13.63
CA GLU A 51 2.49 46.19 -13.81
C GLU A 51 2.43 47.63 -14.34
N LYS A 52 3.44 48.44 -13.99
CA LYS A 52 3.53 49.83 -14.44
C LYS A 52 3.77 49.91 -15.95
N ASP A 53 4.61 49.04 -16.49
CA ASP A 53 4.88 49.01 -17.94
C ASP A 53 3.62 48.61 -18.72
N ILE A 54 2.84 47.68 -18.17
CA ILE A 54 1.52 47.32 -18.71
C ILE A 54 0.58 48.53 -18.68
N ALA A 55 0.51 49.24 -17.55
CA ALA A 55 -0.34 50.43 -17.43
C ALA A 55 0.09 51.58 -18.37
N ASP A 56 1.38 51.69 -18.66
CA ASP A 56 1.99 52.71 -19.53
C ASP A 56 1.96 52.34 -21.01
N LEU A 57 1.55 51.12 -21.33
CA LEU A 57 1.47 50.63 -22.70
C LEU A 57 0.47 51.46 -23.50
N HIS A 58 0.95 52.03 -24.60
CA HIS A 58 0.14 52.79 -25.54
C HIS A 58 -0.41 51.87 -26.62
N ILE A 59 -1.74 51.80 -26.70
CA ILE A 59 -2.44 50.92 -27.63
C ILE A 59 -3.06 51.79 -28.73
N ARG A 60 -2.82 51.40 -29.98
CA ARG A 60 -3.37 52.07 -31.14
C ARG A 60 -4.74 51.48 -31.45
N PHE A 61 -5.76 52.33 -31.36
CA PHE A 61 -7.12 51.99 -31.74
C PHE A 61 -7.39 52.36 -33.21
N THR A 62 -8.45 51.77 -33.78
CA THR A 62 -8.91 52.13 -35.14
C THR A 62 -9.30 53.61 -35.16
N GLY A 63 -9.00 54.29 -36.28
CA GLY A 63 -9.08 55.75 -36.38
C GLY A 63 -7.82 56.50 -35.91
N GLY A 64 -6.74 55.79 -35.55
CA GLY A 64 -5.42 56.38 -35.26
C GLY A 64 -5.26 56.97 -33.86
N LYS A 65 -6.25 56.81 -32.99
CA LYS A 65 -6.18 57.25 -31.59
C LYS A 65 -5.22 56.36 -30.80
N LEU A 66 -4.28 56.98 -30.12
CA LEU A 66 -3.34 56.32 -29.22
C LEU A 66 -3.85 56.56 -27.79
N VAL A 67 -4.11 55.50 -27.04
CA VAL A 67 -4.58 55.61 -25.65
C VAL A 67 -3.72 54.71 -24.75
N ARG A 68 -3.40 55.21 -23.56
CA ARG A 68 -2.65 54.48 -22.54
C ARG A 68 -3.58 53.45 -21.87
N LEU A 69 -3.09 52.24 -21.64
CA LEU A 69 -3.91 51.16 -21.08
C LEU A 69 -4.45 51.51 -19.68
N GLY A 70 -3.67 52.20 -18.84
CA GLY A 70 -4.08 52.66 -17.51
C GLY A 70 -5.26 53.63 -17.50
N ASP A 71 -5.56 54.32 -18.60
CA ASP A 71 -6.72 55.23 -18.69
C ASP A 71 -8.03 54.44 -18.94
N ILE A 72 -7.92 53.21 -19.43
CA ILE A 72 -9.03 52.35 -19.84
C ILE A 72 -9.26 51.22 -18.84
N ALA A 73 -8.19 50.71 -18.24
CA ALA A 73 -8.20 49.50 -17.41
C ALA A 73 -7.39 49.69 -16.13
N THR A 74 -7.87 49.12 -15.03
CA THR A 74 -7.10 49.00 -13.79
C THR A 74 -6.15 47.81 -13.90
N VAL A 75 -4.85 48.05 -13.76
CA VAL A 75 -3.81 47.01 -13.79
C VAL A 75 -3.37 46.75 -12.35
N GLU A 76 -3.50 45.50 -11.91
CA GLU A 76 -3.10 45.07 -10.57
C GLU A 76 -2.49 43.68 -10.61
N ARG A 77 -1.58 43.42 -9.68
CA ARG A 77 -0.99 42.10 -9.45
C ARG A 77 -1.68 41.46 -8.25
N SER A 78 -2.40 40.38 -8.51
CA SER A 78 -3.13 39.63 -7.49
C SER A 78 -2.98 38.12 -7.69
N TYR A 79 -3.36 37.35 -6.67
CA TYR A 79 -3.46 35.89 -6.81
C TYR A 79 -4.67 35.54 -7.67
N LYS A 80 -4.60 34.40 -8.36
CA LYS A 80 -5.76 33.88 -9.09
C LYS A 80 -6.93 33.65 -8.14
N GLU A 81 -8.09 34.22 -8.46
CA GLU A 81 -9.35 34.01 -7.75
C GLU A 81 -10.37 33.28 -8.65
N PRO A 82 -11.05 32.23 -8.16
CA PRO A 82 -10.85 31.59 -6.86
C PRO A 82 -9.51 30.83 -6.81
N GLN A 83 -8.93 30.73 -5.61
CA GLN A 83 -7.76 29.87 -5.41
C GLN A 83 -8.20 28.42 -5.54
N THR A 84 -7.73 27.71 -6.55
CA THR A 84 -8.15 26.30 -6.77
C THR A 84 -7.23 25.30 -6.09
N LYS A 85 -6.04 25.73 -5.66
CA LYS A 85 -5.06 24.89 -4.96
C LYS A 85 -4.49 25.64 -3.77
N GLY A 86 -4.39 24.93 -2.64
CA GLY A 86 -3.83 25.47 -1.41
C GLY A 86 -3.10 24.39 -0.63
N PHE A 87 -2.08 24.78 0.11
CA PHE A 87 -1.32 23.89 0.99
C PHE A 87 -1.06 24.60 2.31
N PHE A 88 -1.46 23.95 3.41
CA PHE A 88 -1.45 24.53 4.74
C PHE A 88 -0.86 23.54 5.74
N VAL A 89 0.00 24.03 6.63
CA VAL A 89 0.52 23.25 7.76
C VAL A 89 0.13 23.97 9.05
N ASN A 90 -0.58 23.28 9.94
CA ASN A 90 -1.10 23.83 11.19
C ASN A 90 -1.89 25.15 11.00
N GLY A 91 -2.65 25.23 9.91
CA GLY A 91 -3.45 26.41 9.57
C GLY A 91 -2.68 27.57 8.92
N LYS A 92 -1.35 27.46 8.75
CA LYS A 92 -0.53 28.47 8.08
C LYS A 92 -0.30 28.08 6.61
N PRO A 93 -0.40 29.03 5.64
CA PRO A 93 -0.01 28.77 4.25
C PRO A 93 1.44 28.29 4.18
N SER A 94 1.70 27.26 3.39
CA SER A 94 3.02 26.60 3.33
C SER A 94 3.40 26.19 1.91
N LEU A 95 4.70 26.01 1.68
CA LEU A 95 5.23 25.50 0.42
C LEU A 95 5.70 24.06 0.62
N GLY A 96 5.15 23.13 -0.16
CA GLY A 96 5.59 21.73 -0.17
C GLY A 96 6.78 21.53 -1.11
N ILE A 97 7.85 20.91 -0.61
CA ILE A 97 8.97 20.42 -1.43
C ILE A 97 8.93 18.89 -1.38
N CYS A 98 8.76 18.26 -2.54
CA CYS A 98 8.78 16.81 -2.66
C CYS A 98 10.10 16.33 -3.26
N ILE A 99 10.67 15.29 -2.66
CA ILE A 99 11.93 14.70 -3.09
C ILE A 99 11.65 13.24 -3.43
N THR A 100 12.06 12.82 -4.62
CA THR A 100 11.94 11.44 -5.07
C THR A 100 13.34 10.82 -5.11
N LEU A 101 13.40 9.53 -4.77
CA LEU A 101 14.63 8.75 -4.69
C LEU A 101 14.90 8.08 -6.05
N SER A 102 16.17 7.90 -6.40
CA SER A 102 16.54 6.99 -7.49
C SER A 102 16.35 5.54 -7.06
N ASP A 103 16.19 4.63 -8.03
CA ASP A 103 15.90 3.21 -7.77
C ASP A 103 16.98 2.49 -6.93
N ASP A 104 18.22 2.99 -6.95
CA ASP A 104 19.39 2.45 -6.27
C ASP A 104 19.73 3.18 -4.96
N ALA A 105 18.97 4.22 -4.60
CA ALA A 105 19.27 5.04 -3.44
C ALA A 105 18.99 4.34 -2.10
N ILE A 106 19.91 4.49 -1.15
CA ILE A 106 19.72 4.06 0.23
C ILE A 106 18.93 5.14 0.99
N VAL A 107 17.66 4.84 1.29
CA VAL A 107 16.68 5.81 1.84
C VAL A 107 17.20 6.57 3.07
N PRO A 108 17.76 5.92 4.12
CA PRO A 108 18.28 6.64 5.28
C PRO A 108 19.45 7.59 4.98
N ASP A 109 20.31 7.25 4.02
CA ASP A 109 21.48 8.04 3.70
C ASP A 109 21.10 9.28 2.90
N VAL A 110 20.17 9.14 1.95
CA VAL A 110 19.60 10.30 1.25
C VAL A 110 18.88 11.23 2.23
N GLY A 111 18.14 10.69 3.21
CA GLY A 111 17.50 11.51 4.24
C GLY A 111 18.49 12.41 5.01
N LYS A 112 19.64 11.85 5.41
CA LYS A 112 20.69 12.63 6.10
C LYS A 112 21.29 13.72 5.21
N GLU A 113 21.54 13.42 3.93
CA GLU A 113 22.06 14.41 2.99
C GLU A 113 21.03 15.51 2.70
N VAL A 114 19.73 15.17 2.64
CA VAL A 114 18.64 16.14 2.52
C VAL A 114 18.60 17.06 3.74
N ASP A 115 18.66 16.51 4.96
CA ASP A 115 18.66 17.31 6.20
C ASP A 115 19.85 18.26 6.26
N LYS A 116 21.04 17.77 5.90
CA LYS A 116 22.26 18.57 5.82
C LYS A 116 22.12 19.70 4.81
N LYS A 117 21.63 19.39 3.60
CA LYS A 117 21.43 20.39 2.55
C LYS A 117 20.37 21.41 2.93
N LEU A 118 19.30 20.99 3.58
CA LEU A 118 18.24 21.87 4.05
C LEU A 118 18.77 22.82 5.11
N ALA A 119 19.58 22.34 6.06
CA ALA A 119 20.23 23.19 7.06
C ALA A 119 21.13 24.25 6.42
N GLU A 120 21.98 23.87 5.45
CA GLU A 120 22.83 24.82 4.69
C GLU A 120 22.00 25.88 3.93
N VAL A 121 20.86 25.49 3.36
CA VAL A 121 20.00 26.40 2.60
C VAL A 121 19.25 27.35 3.54
N MET A 122 18.77 26.86 4.69
CA MET A 122 18.03 27.68 5.65
C MET A 122 18.86 28.82 6.26
N GLU A 123 20.19 28.72 6.28
CA GLU A 123 21.07 29.85 6.64
C GLU A 123 20.98 31.05 5.67
N ARG A 124 20.56 30.81 4.42
CA ARG A 124 20.44 31.84 3.37
C ARG A 124 19.02 32.36 3.18
N VAL A 125 18.04 31.66 3.74
CA VAL A 125 16.63 32.03 3.64
C VAL A 125 16.35 33.18 4.64
N PRO A 126 15.54 34.19 4.27
CA PRO A 126 15.19 35.27 5.19
C PRO A 126 14.56 34.77 6.50
N VAL A 127 14.64 35.60 7.55
CA VAL A 127 14.01 35.30 8.85
C VAL A 127 12.49 35.15 8.67
N GLY A 128 11.90 34.14 9.33
CA GLY A 128 10.46 33.88 9.32
C GLY A 128 10.03 32.65 8.51
N PHE A 129 10.97 31.95 7.87
CA PHE A 129 10.73 30.64 7.26
C PHE A 129 11.13 29.52 8.23
N GLU A 130 10.24 28.53 8.39
CA GLU A 130 10.47 27.31 9.16
C GLU A 130 10.31 26.10 8.23
N THR A 131 11.00 25.00 8.54
CA THR A 131 10.93 23.77 7.75
C THR A 131 10.32 22.64 8.58
N ASP A 132 9.27 22.03 8.02
CA ASP A 132 8.56 20.91 8.64
C ASP A 132 8.61 19.65 7.77
N LYS A 133 8.88 18.51 8.42
CA LYS A 133 8.92 17.19 7.78
C LYS A 133 7.56 16.50 7.87
N ILE A 134 6.76 16.52 6.81
CA ILE A 134 5.38 15.97 6.81
C ILE A 134 5.37 14.44 6.69
N PHE A 135 5.95 13.90 5.61
CA PHE A 135 6.11 12.47 5.40
C PHE A 135 7.57 12.16 5.04
N PHE A 136 8.43 12.08 6.05
CA PHE A 136 9.86 11.84 5.84
C PHE A 136 10.19 10.35 5.95
N GLN A 137 10.22 9.68 4.79
CA GLN A 137 10.36 8.23 4.72
C GLN A 137 11.67 7.72 5.35
N ALA A 138 12.76 8.49 5.31
CA ALA A 138 14.03 8.08 5.89
C ALA A 138 13.94 7.83 7.41
N ASP A 139 13.20 8.66 8.15
CA ASP A 139 13.00 8.48 9.59
C ASP A 139 12.13 7.25 9.87
N GLN A 140 11.09 7.05 9.07
CA GLN A 140 10.21 5.86 9.18
C GLN A 140 10.98 4.57 8.91
N VAL A 141 11.79 4.54 7.85
CA VAL A 141 12.64 3.38 7.52
C VAL A 141 13.70 3.15 8.59
N THR A 142 14.38 4.20 9.09
CA THR A 142 15.40 4.07 10.13
C THR A 142 14.81 3.52 11.44
N ASN A 143 13.68 4.08 11.88
CA ASN A 143 13.00 3.61 13.10
C ASN A 143 12.51 2.17 12.94
N ALA A 144 11.93 1.83 11.79
CA ALA A 144 11.46 0.48 11.53
C ALA A 144 12.61 -0.54 11.46
N VAL A 145 13.70 -0.24 10.74
CA VAL A 145 14.86 -1.14 10.66
C VAL A 145 15.52 -1.32 12.03
N ASN A 146 15.70 -0.24 12.81
CA ASN A 146 16.27 -0.32 14.15
C ASN A 146 15.38 -1.13 15.10
N GLY A 147 14.07 -0.89 15.10
CA GLY A 147 13.11 -1.69 15.88
C GLY A 147 13.18 -3.17 15.51
N PHE A 148 13.27 -3.48 14.21
CA PHE A 148 13.40 -4.88 13.74
C PHE A 148 14.74 -5.51 14.11
N LEU A 149 15.85 -4.76 14.06
CA LEU A 149 17.16 -5.26 14.49
C LEU A 149 17.19 -5.55 15.99
N ILE A 150 16.56 -4.70 16.80
CA ILE A 150 16.39 -4.95 18.24
C ILE A 150 15.56 -6.22 18.45
N ASN A 151 14.41 -6.35 17.79
CA ASN A 151 13.59 -7.56 17.86
C ASN A 151 14.37 -8.81 17.45
N LEU A 152 15.16 -8.75 16.36
CA LEU A 152 16.01 -9.84 15.92
C LEU A 152 17.05 -10.21 16.99
N LEU A 153 17.72 -9.22 17.60
CA LEU A 153 18.72 -9.44 18.64
C LEU A 153 18.10 -10.05 19.90
N GLU A 154 16.96 -9.51 20.35
CA GLU A 154 16.19 -10.06 21.47
C GLU A 154 15.80 -11.51 21.20
N SER A 155 15.27 -11.81 20.02
CA SER A 155 14.93 -13.16 19.59
C SER A 155 16.15 -14.10 19.63
N VAL A 156 17.29 -13.69 19.08
CA VAL A 156 18.53 -14.50 19.09
C VAL A 156 18.98 -14.75 20.53
N LEU A 157 18.97 -13.72 21.38
CA LEU A 157 19.40 -13.81 22.77
C LEU A 157 18.49 -14.74 23.57
N ILE A 158 17.16 -14.61 23.43
CA ILE A 158 16.17 -15.49 24.06
C ILE A 158 16.44 -16.94 23.67
N VAL A 159 16.66 -17.21 22.38
CA VAL A 159 16.94 -18.56 21.89
C VAL A 159 18.24 -19.12 22.48
N ILE A 160 19.33 -18.34 22.50
CA ILE A 160 20.59 -18.77 23.11
C ILE A 160 20.40 -19.10 24.59
N VAL A 161 19.69 -18.26 25.34
CA VAL A 161 19.41 -18.47 26.76
C VAL A 161 18.63 -19.77 26.98
N VAL A 162 17.58 -20.02 26.19
CA VAL A 162 16.77 -21.25 26.25
C VAL A 162 17.62 -22.49 25.97
N LEU A 163 18.53 -22.42 25.00
CA LEU A 163 19.47 -23.51 24.69
C LEU A 163 20.49 -23.74 25.81
N MET A 164 20.98 -22.67 26.45
CA MET A 164 21.91 -22.76 27.58
C MET A 164 21.27 -23.44 28.79
N PHE A 165 20.00 -23.17 29.07
CA PHE A 165 19.26 -23.88 30.12
C PHE A 165 19.05 -25.36 29.80
N SER A 166 18.89 -25.71 28.53
CA SER A 166 18.48 -27.05 28.12
C SER A 166 19.65 -28.02 27.89
N TYR A 167 20.72 -27.56 27.24
CA TYR A 167 21.92 -28.35 26.90
C TYR A 167 23.13 -28.01 27.79
N GLY A 168 22.95 -27.13 28.77
CA GLY A 168 24.01 -26.58 29.61
C GLY A 168 24.80 -25.47 28.91
N PHE A 169 25.56 -24.70 29.69
CA PHE A 169 26.29 -23.51 29.21
C PHE A 169 27.11 -23.76 27.94
N ARG A 170 27.94 -24.82 27.93
CA ARG A 170 28.82 -25.12 26.79
C ARG A 170 28.04 -25.61 25.57
N GLY A 171 27.04 -26.46 25.76
CA GLY A 171 26.22 -26.98 24.66
C GLY A 171 25.40 -25.87 24.00
N GLY A 172 24.74 -25.05 24.82
CA GLY A 172 23.99 -23.89 24.34
C GLY A 172 24.87 -22.86 23.63
N MET A 173 26.09 -22.59 24.12
CA MET A 173 27.01 -21.65 23.46
C MET A 173 27.52 -22.15 22.10
N ILE A 174 27.74 -23.46 21.95
CA ILE A 174 28.13 -24.06 20.64
C ILE A 174 27.00 -23.88 19.62
N ILE A 175 25.76 -24.21 20.01
CA ILE A 175 24.59 -24.05 19.12
C ILE A 175 24.34 -22.57 18.85
N GLY A 176 24.41 -21.71 19.87
CA GLY A 176 24.17 -20.27 19.75
C GLY A 176 25.17 -19.55 18.84
N THR A 177 26.46 -19.91 18.93
CA THR A 177 27.47 -19.38 18.00
C THR A 177 27.26 -19.85 16.57
N SER A 178 26.69 -21.05 16.37
CA SER A 178 26.32 -21.53 15.04
C SER A 178 25.18 -20.74 14.42
N LEU A 179 24.16 -20.39 15.22
CA LEU A 179 23.09 -19.49 14.79
C LEU A 179 23.63 -18.13 14.34
N VAL A 180 24.43 -17.50 15.18
CA VAL A 180 24.98 -16.16 14.93
C VAL A 180 25.85 -16.17 13.68
N LEU A 181 26.75 -17.15 13.52
CA LEU A 181 27.59 -17.25 12.32
C LEU A 181 26.78 -17.56 11.05
N ALA A 182 25.71 -18.37 11.13
CA ALA A 182 24.86 -18.61 9.97
C ALA A 182 24.21 -17.32 9.45
N ILE A 183 23.76 -16.44 10.35
CA ILE A 183 23.23 -15.12 10.00
C ILE A 183 24.34 -14.24 9.39
N PHE A 184 25.51 -14.17 10.02
CA PHE A 184 26.64 -13.38 9.51
C PHE A 184 27.12 -13.82 8.12
N VAL A 185 27.21 -15.12 7.86
CA VAL A 185 27.60 -15.67 6.55
C VAL A 185 26.53 -15.41 5.49
N SER A 186 25.27 -15.27 5.89
CA SER A 186 24.18 -15.00 4.96
C SER A 186 24.23 -13.59 4.38
N PHE A 187 24.68 -12.57 5.13
CA PHE A 187 24.66 -11.17 4.66
C PHE A 187 25.49 -10.90 3.40
N PRO A 188 26.77 -11.32 3.30
CA PRO A 188 27.55 -11.11 2.07
C PRO A 188 26.94 -11.81 0.86
N ILE A 189 26.38 -13.00 1.05
CA ILE A 189 25.75 -13.79 -0.04
C ILE A 189 24.47 -13.10 -0.52
N LEU A 190 23.67 -12.56 0.41
CA LEU A 190 22.46 -11.79 0.08
C LEU A 190 22.78 -10.50 -0.67
N LEU A 191 23.86 -9.81 -0.28
CA LEU A 191 24.32 -8.61 -0.96
C LEU A 191 24.76 -8.92 -2.40
N MET A 192 25.46 -10.04 -2.62
CA MET A 192 25.80 -10.51 -3.98
C MET A 192 24.58 -10.92 -4.79
N ALA A 193 23.51 -11.38 -4.15
CA ALA A 193 22.24 -11.73 -4.79
C ALA A 193 21.34 -10.51 -5.09
N GLY A 194 21.76 -9.29 -4.72
CA GLY A 194 21.02 -8.05 -4.95
C GLY A 194 19.84 -7.82 -4.01
N SER A 195 19.78 -8.52 -2.87
CA SER A 195 18.72 -8.34 -1.87
C SER A 195 19.11 -7.23 -0.88
N THR A 196 18.13 -6.43 -0.46
CA THR A 196 18.34 -5.31 0.47
C THR A 196 17.94 -5.68 1.91
N LEU A 197 18.54 -4.98 2.89
CA LEU A 197 18.10 -5.08 4.29
C LEU A 197 16.88 -4.18 4.50
N GLN A 198 15.72 -4.82 4.57
CA GLN A 198 14.42 -4.22 4.78
C GLN A 198 13.63 -5.02 5.82
N ARG A 199 12.48 -4.49 6.27
CA ARG A 199 11.65 -5.17 7.29
C ARG A 199 11.31 -6.61 6.89
N ILE A 200 11.02 -6.85 5.61
CA ILE A 200 10.68 -8.19 5.10
C ILE A 200 11.86 -9.17 5.17
N SER A 201 13.05 -8.75 4.76
CA SER A 201 14.25 -9.59 4.84
C SER A 201 14.70 -9.82 6.29
N LEU A 202 14.60 -8.81 7.17
CA LEU A 202 14.87 -8.96 8.61
C LEU A 202 13.85 -9.88 9.30
N GLY A 203 12.57 -9.72 8.99
CA GLY A 203 11.51 -10.62 9.47
C GLY A 203 11.74 -12.05 9.02
N ALA A 204 12.23 -12.26 7.79
CA ALA A 204 12.59 -13.58 7.28
C ALA A 204 13.71 -14.24 8.12
N PHE A 205 14.69 -13.48 8.64
CA PHE A 205 15.69 -14.03 9.57
C PHE A 205 15.10 -14.46 10.92
N ILE A 206 14.14 -13.70 11.46
CA ILE A 206 13.47 -14.08 12.70
C ILE A 206 12.65 -15.36 12.48
N VAL A 207 11.98 -15.46 11.32
CA VAL A 207 11.25 -16.67 10.92
C VAL A 207 12.20 -17.85 10.72
N ALA A 208 13.33 -17.61 10.06
CA ALA A 208 14.37 -18.61 9.84
C ALA A 208 14.98 -19.08 11.17
N MET A 209 15.09 -18.23 12.18
CA MET A 209 15.83 -18.50 13.41
C MET A 209 15.48 -19.85 14.04
N GLY A 210 14.19 -20.14 14.21
CA GLY A 210 13.74 -21.43 14.70
C GLY A 210 14.30 -22.59 13.88
N MET A 211 14.18 -22.47 12.56
CA MET A 211 14.63 -23.46 11.59
C MET A 211 16.16 -23.54 11.44
N LEU A 212 16.87 -22.43 11.70
CA LEU A 212 18.33 -22.29 11.60
C LEU A 212 19.04 -23.05 12.73
N VAL A 213 18.45 -23.04 13.93
CA VAL A 213 19.03 -23.69 15.10
C VAL A 213 18.81 -25.20 15.07
N ASP A 214 17.70 -25.66 14.50
CA ASP A 214 17.35 -27.09 14.41
C ASP A 214 18.50 -27.97 13.92
N ASN A 215 19.23 -27.53 12.88
CA ASN A 215 20.28 -28.36 12.32
C ASN A 215 21.42 -28.56 13.33
N ALA A 216 21.81 -27.48 14.00
CA ALA A 216 22.79 -27.55 15.06
C ALA A 216 22.27 -28.36 16.27
N ILE A 217 20.98 -28.26 16.62
CA ILE A 217 20.36 -29.06 17.71
C ILE A 217 20.44 -30.56 17.38
N VAL A 218 20.04 -30.98 16.18
CA VAL A 218 20.02 -32.40 15.80
C VAL A 218 21.42 -33.00 15.82
N VAL A 219 22.42 -32.30 15.27
CA VAL A 219 23.81 -32.75 15.28
C VAL A 219 24.36 -32.78 16.72
N MET A 220 24.11 -31.72 17.50
CA MET A 220 24.61 -31.62 18.87
C MET A 220 23.99 -32.67 19.81
N ASP A 221 22.67 -32.90 19.70
CA ASP A 221 21.97 -33.91 20.49
C ASP A 221 22.46 -35.31 20.13
N GLY A 222 22.62 -35.61 18.82
CA GLY A 222 23.21 -36.87 18.35
C GLY A 222 24.60 -37.12 18.95
N ILE A 223 25.48 -36.10 18.93
CA ILE A 223 26.81 -36.16 19.53
C ILE A 223 26.73 -36.43 21.04
N LEU A 224 25.82 -35.77 21.76
CA LEU A 224 25.67 -35.95 23.22
C LEU A 224 25.13 -37.33 23.57
N VAL A 225 24.21 -37.89 22.77
CA VAL A 225 23.67 -39.24 22.95
C VAL A 225 24.77 -40.29 22.73
N ASP A 226 25.52 -40.21 21.65
CA ASP A 226 26.61 -41.16 21.36
C ASP A 226 27.75 -41.06 22.38
N ARG A 227 28.01 -39.85 22.89
CA ARG A 227 28.95 -39.64 24.00
C ARG A 227 28.47 -40.27 25.31
N LYS A 228 27.16 -40.27 25.58
CA LYS A 228 26.56 -40.99 26.73
C LYS A 228 26.63 -42.51 26.55
N ARG A 229 26.51 -43.00 25.31
CA ARG A 229 26.70 -44.42 24.94
C ARG A 229 28.17 -44.87 25.06
N GLY A 230 29.12 -43.96 25.26
CA GLY A 230 30.52 -44.26 25.51
C GLY A 230 31.36 -44.49 24.25
N LEU A 231 30.87 -44.09 23.08
CA LEU A 231 31.61 -44.17 21.81
C LEU A 231 32.84 -43.25 21.83
N GLY A 232 33.89 -43.63 21.09
CA GLY A 232 35.12 -42.85 21.00
C GLY A 232 34.93 -41.53 20.22
N PRO A 233 35.74 -40.47 20.49
CA PRO A 233 35.64 -39.15 19.85
C PRO A 233 35.52 -39.17 18.33
N LYS A 234 36.37 -39.95 17.66
CA LYS A 234 36.37 -40.05 16.20
C LYS A 234 35.09 -40.72 15.66
N SER A 235 34.57 -41.71 16.39
CA SER A 235 33.40 -42.48 15.94
C SER A 235 32.12 -41.67 16.05
N TYR A 236 31.86 -41.03 17.19
CA TYR A 236 30.59 -40.30 17.34
C TYR A 236 30.54 -39.01 16.51
N LEU A 237 31.67 -38.33 16.31
CA LEU A 237 31.71 -37.13 15.46
C LEU A 237 31.47 -37.48 13.99
N TYR A 238 32.11 -38.54 13.50
CA TYR A 238 31.96 -38.96 12.11
C TYR A 238 30.59 -39.59 11.83
N ASN A 239 30.13 -40.52 12.69
CA ASN A 239 28.90 -41.26 12.47
C ASN A 239 27.67 -40.34 12.46
N ILE A 240 27.58 -39.40 13.40
CA ILE A 240 26.44 -38.47 13.46
C ILE A 240 26.40 -37.58 12.22
N VAL A 241 27.53 -36.98 11.82
CA VAL A 241 27.59 -36.11 10.63
C VAL A 241 27.24 -36.90 9.37
N ASN A 242 27.86 -38.07 9.17
CA ASN A 242 27.62 -38.89 7.98
C ASN A 242 26.17 -39.38 7.88
N ASN A 243 25.58 -39.80 8.99
CA ASN A 243 24.23 -40.39 8.98
C ASN A 243 23.14 -39.31 8.90
N THR A 244 23.40 -38.10 9.38
CA THR A 244 22.37 -37.03 9.41
C THR A 244 22.49 -36.02 8.27
N ALA A 245 23.62 -35.95 7.55
CA ALA A 245 23.87 -34.95 6.51
C ALA A 245 22.79 -34.91 5.41
N LEU A 246 22.53 -36.05 4.75
CA LEU A 246 21.61 -36.12 3.62
C LEU A 246 20.12 -35.96 4.03
N PRO A 247 19.64 -36.62 5.10
CA PRO A 247 18.27 -36.39 5.59
C PRO A 247 18.02 -34.94 5.98
N MET A 248 18.99 -34.29 6.63
CA MET A 248 18.86 -32.89 7.03
C MET A 248 18.92 -31.94 5.84
N LEU A 249 19.79 -32.18 4.85
CA LEU A 249 19.81 -31.41 3.60
C LEU A 249 18.45 -31.51 2.90
N GLY A 250 17.93 -32.73 2.69
CA GLY A 250 16.62 -32.94 2.06
C GLY A 250 15.51 -32.22 2.81
N ALA A 251 15.51 -32.28 4.15
CA ALA A 251 14.54 -31.59 4.98
C ALA A 251 14.68 -30.05 4.90
N THR A 252 15.89 -29.51 4.84
CA THR A 252 16.11 -28.06 4.65
C THR A 252 15.63 -27.58 3.28
N VAL A 253 15.94 -28.32 2.20
CA VAL A 253 15.49 -27.98 0.84
C VAL A 253 13.97 -28.00 0.75
N ILE A 254 13.33 -29.03 1.33
CA ILE A 254 11.85 -29.09 1.41
C ILE A 254 11.29 -27.89 2.15
N ALA A 255 11.89 -27.50 3.26
CA ALA A 255 11.43 -26.36 4.03
C ALA A 255 11.54 -25.05 3.23
N VAL A 256 12.63 -24.85 2.48
CA VAL A 256 12.78 -23.72 1.55
C VAL A 256 11.76 -23.77 0.42
N LEU A 257 11.51 -24.95 -0.17
CA LEU A 257 10.56 -25.12 -1.26
C LEU A 257 9.11 -24.81 -0.88
N THR A 258 8.74 -24.86 0.40
CA THR A 258 7.42 -24.40 0.84
C THR A 258 7.18 -22.93 0.54
N PHE A 259 8.23 -22.12 0.47
CA PHE A 259 8.18 -20.70 0.12
C PHE A 259 8.44 -20.45 -1.38
N LEU A 260 8.72 -21.47 -2.20
CA LEU A 260 8.95 -21.28 -3.64
C LEU A 260 7.79 -20.60 -4.39
N PRO A 261 6.49 -20.89 -4.08
CA PRO A 261 5.37 -20.21 -4.75
C PRO A 261 5.40 -18.69 -4.62
N THR A 262 5.93 -18.17 -3.52
CA THR A 262 5.98 -16.71 -3.26
C THR A 262 7.04 -16.04 -4.12
N TYR A 263 8.16 -16.73 -4.40
CA TYR A 263 9.23 -16.24 -5.26
C TYR A 263 8.85 -16.22 -6.75
N ILE A 264 8.05 -17.19 -7.20
CA ILE A 264 7.63 -17.32 -8.61
C ILE A 264 6.43 -16.41 -8.94
N SER A 265 5.61 -16.07 -7.94
CA SER A 265 4.42 -15.24 -8.14
C SER A 265 4.78 -13.85 -8.65
N LYS A 266 4.15 -13.43 -9.76
CA LYS A 266 4.29 -12.08 -10.35
C LYS A 266 3.30 -11.06 -9.79
N SER A 267 2.54 -11.43 -8.77
CA SER A 267 1.62 -10.50 -8.09
C SER A 267 2.42 -9.48 -7.26
N THR A 268 1.81 -8.35 -6.93
CA THR A 268 2.37 -7.36 -5.99
C THR A 268 2.77 -7.99 -4.66
N ALA A 269 1.98 -8.96 -4.17
CA ALA A 269 2.30 -9.74 -2.98
C ALA A 269 3.56 -10.62 -3.15
N GLY A 270 3.81 -11.15 -4.36
CA GLY A 270 5.01 -11.89 -4.70
C GLY A 270 6.27 -11.02 -4.73
N GLU A 271 6.15 -9.79 -5.23
CA GLU A 271 7.24 -8.80 -5.23
C GLU A 271 7.73 -8.51 -3.81
N TYR A 272 6.81 -8.28 -2.87
CA TYR A 272 7.15 -8.09 -1.45
C TYR A 272 7.79 -9.33 -0.82
N CYS A 273 7.32 -10.54 -1.16
CA CYS A 273 7.80 -11.78 -0.54
C CYS A 273 8.98 -12.44 -1.24
N ARG A 274 9.48 -11.83 -2.32
CA ARG A 274 10.61 -12.37 -3.07
C ARG A 274 11.87 -12.46 -2.22
N ASP A 275 12.17 -11.39 -1.49
CA ASP A 275 13.33 -11.34 -0.58
C ASP A 275 13.20 -12.31 0.59
N LEU A 276 11.98 -12.56 1.08
CA LEU A 276 11.73 -13.52 2.15
C LEU A 276 12.20 -14.93 1.76
N PHE A 277 11.90 -15.37 0.53
CA PHE A 277 12.38 -16.67 0.03
C PHE A 277 13.91 -16.71 -0.10
N LEU A 278 14.53 -15.67 -0.67
CA LEU A 278 15.98 -15.61 -0.86
C LEU A 278 16.73 -15.67 0.47
N VAL A 279 16.28 -14.90 1.47
CA VAL A 279 16.85 -14.91 2.82
C VAL A 279 16.71 -16.28 3.46
N LEU A 280 15.53 -16.90 3.39
CA LEU A 280 15.32 -18.25 3.94
C LEU A 280 16.20 -19.29 3.23
N CYS A 281 16.28 -19.25 1.91
CA CYS A 281 17.08 -20.17 1.11
C CYS A 281 18.56 -20.10 1.50
N ILE A 282 19.14 -18.89 1.44
CA ILE A 282 20.56 -18.66 1.73
C ILE A 282 20.87 -18.97 3.20
N SER A 283 20.05 -18.49 4.13
CA SER A 283 20.31 -18.67 5.56
C SER A 283 20.17 -20.12 6.02
N LEU A 284 19.16 -20.86 5.55
CA LEU A 284 18.97 -22.26 5.92
C LEU A 284 20.05 -23.17 5.34
N LEU A 285 20.49 -22.91 4.10
CA LEU A 285 21.63 -23.62 3.51
C LEU A 285 22.92 -23.30 4.25
N ALA A 286 23.16 -22.02 4.58
CA ALA A 286 24.31 -21.62 5.40
C ALA A 286 24.27 -22.30 6.78
N SER A 287 23.12 -22.34 7.45
CA SER A 287 22.95 -23.07 8.72
C SER A 287 23.28 -24.54 8.61
N TRP A 288 22.86 -25.22 7.53
CA TRP A 288 23.21 -26.63 7.32
C TRP A 288 24.72 -26.82 7.21
N VAL A 289 25.42 -25.96 6.43
CA VAL A 289 26.88 -26.00 6.32
C VAL A 289 27.54 -25.76 7.69
N MET A 290 27.08 -24.74 8.43
CA MET A 290 27.62 -24.44 9.75
C MET A 290 27.36 -25.58 10.76
N ALA A 291 26.19 -26.22 10.72
CA ALA A 291 25.87 -27.35 11.59
C ALA A 291 26.78 -28.57 11.33
N MET A 292 27.17 -28.81 10.08
CA MET A 292 28.04 -29.95 9.71
C MET A 292 29.53 -29.67 9.97
N VAL A 293 29.97 -28.41 9.86
CA VAL A 293 31.40 -28.06 9.98
C VAL A 293 31.72 -27.48 11.37
N GLN A 294 31.01 -26.45 11.80
CA GLN A 294 31.31 -25.72 13.02
C GLN A 294 30.94 -26.51 14.28
N VAL A 295 29.76 -27.12 14.34
CA VAL A 295 29.31 -27.81 15.58
C VAL A 295 30.27 -28.93 15.98
N PRO A 296 30.69 -29.85 15.09
CA PRO A 296 31.69 -30.87 15.45
C PRO A 296 33.03 -30.27 15.85
N SER A 297 33.49 -29.22 15.16
CA SER A 297 34.75 -28.54 15.43
C SER A 297 34.76 -27.88 16.81
N CYS A 298 33.69 -27.16 17.17
CA CYS A 298 33.52 -26.54 18.47
C CYS A 298 33.34 -27.56 19.60
N VAL A 299 32.73 -28.72 19.33
CA VAL A 299 32.65 -29.80 20.33
C VAL A 299 34.05 -30.31 20.69
N VAL A 300 34.93 -30.53 19.71
CA VAL A 300 36.32 -30.95 19.96
C VAL A 300 37.08 -29.90 20.78
N ALA A 301 36.88 -28.62 20.48
CA ALA A 301 37.57 -27.52 21.15
C ALA A 301 37.04 -27.24 22.57
N TRP A 302 35.73 -27.28 22.80
CA TRP A 302 35.11 -26.75 24.02
C TRP A 302 34.57 -27.83 24.97
N MET A 303 34.42 -29.08 24.53
CA MET A 303 34.00 -30.19 25.40
C MET A 303 35.15 -31.18 25.70
N PRO A 304 35.24 -31.71 26.93
CA PRO A 304 36.26 -32.70 27.26
C PRO A 304 36.04 -34.00 26.48
N LEU A 305 37.08 -34.50 25.81
CA LEU A 305 37.05 -35.63 24.88
C LEU A 305 36.54 -36.96 25.47
N ARG A 306 36.46 -37.11 26.80
CA ARG A 306 35.89 -38.30 27.46
C ARG A 306 34.90 -37.92 28.56
N SER A 307 33.80 -38.65 28.64
CA SER A 307 32.92 -38.67 29.82
C SER A 307 33.59 -39.51 30.91
N LYS A 308 33.63 -39.01 32.16
CA LYS A 308 34.05 -39.84 33.31
C LYS A 308 33.03 -40.98 33.45
N LYS A 309 33.46 -42.24 33.27
CA LYS A 309 32.64 -43.43 33.52
C LYS A 309 32.04 -43.35 34.94
N LYS A 310 30.72 -43.22 35.06
CA LYS A 310 29.99 -43.84 36.16
C LYS A 310 29.66 -45.26 35.68
N GLN A 311 30.12 -46.28 36.40
CA GLN A 311 29.70 -47.67 36.21
C GLN A 311 28.18 -47.70 36.17
N ALA A 312 27.61 -48.09 35.03
CA ALA A 312 26.21 -48.41 34.88
C ALA A 312 26.13 -49.90 34.53
N ASP A 313 25.56 -50.63 35.46
CA ASP A 313 25.05 -51.98 35.33
C ASP A 313 23.98 -52.01 34.21
N ASN A 314 24.05 -53.01 33.32
CA ASN A 314 23.16 -53.27 32.18
C ASN A 314 22.77 -52.07 31.28
N GLY A 315 23.52 -51.87 30.18
CA GLY A 315 23.08 -51.56 28.80
C GLY A 315 22.07 -50.48 28.43
N GLU A 316 21.23 -49.97 29.34
CA GLU A 316 20.11 -49.08 29.03
C GLU A 316 20.38 -47.67 29.55
N VAL A 317 20.43 -46.70 28.64
CA VAL A 317 20.44 -45.28 28.98
C VAL A 317 19.12 -44.96 29.69
N LYS A 318 19.15 -44.64 30.99
CA LYS A 318 17.93 -44.30 31.75
C LYS A 318 17.20 -43.10 31.12
N ASP A 319 15.95 -43.32 30.76
CA ASP A 319 15.04 -42.30 30.24
C ASP A 319 14.89 -41.13 31.24
N THR A 320 14.85 -39.90 30.72
CA THR A 320 14.47 -38.70 31.49
C THR A 320 12.99 -38.81 31.90
N LYS A 321 12.55 -38.14 32.98
CA LYS A 321 11.13 -38.16 33.41
C LYS A 321 10.13 -37.87 32.28
N LEU A 322 10.47 -36.93 31.39
CA LEU A 322 9.69 -36.58 30.19
C LEU A 322 9.66 -37.73 29.17
N GLN A 323 10.80 -38.36 28.91
CA GLN A 323 10.94 -39.50 28.00
C GLN A 323 10.15 -40.72 28.48
N ALA A 324 10.20 -41.01 29.79
CA ALA A 324 9.41 -42.08 30.40
C ALA A 324 7.89 -41.82 30.31
N PHE A 325 7.46 -40.56 30.48
CA PHE A 325 6.06 -40.16 30.30
C PHE A 325 5.61 -40.37 28.86
N VAL A 326 6.41 -39.91 27.88
CA VAL A 326 6.12 -40.04 26.45
C VAL A 326 6.06 -41.50 26.03
N ARG A 327 7.01 -42.33 26.50
CA ARG A 327 7.00 -43.79 26.29
C ARG A 327 5.69 -44.42 26.76
N LYS A 328 5.24 -44.09 27.98
CA LYS A 328 3.98 -44.60 28.56
C LYS A 328 2.74 -44.09 27.80
N LEU A 329 2.77 -42.83 27.38
CA LEU A 329 1.68 -42.20 26.63
C LEU A 329 1.52 -42.85 25.26
N ILE A 330 2.60 -42.97 24.49
CA ILE A 330 2.61 -43.61 23.17
C ILE A 330 2.20 -45.07 23.27
N GLY A 331 2.74 -45.81 24.24
CA GLY A 331 2.38 -47.21 24.45
C GLY A 331 0.87 -47.41 24.69
N LYS A 332 0.22 -46.50 25.44
CA LYS A 332 -1.24 -46.51 25.62
C LYS A 332 -2.01 -46.06 24.37
N LEU A 333 -1.53 -45.02 23.67
CA LEU A 333 -2.22 -44.46 22.51
C LEU A 333 -2.14 -45.36 21.27
N ILE A 334 -1.09 -46.16 21.14
CA ILE A 334 -0.99 -47.21 20.11
C ILE A 334 -2.08 -48.28 20.34
N ASP A 335 -2.37 -48.64 21.59
CA ASP A 335 -3.43 -49.61 21.93
C ASP A 335 -4.83 -49.07 21.52
N PHE A 336 -5.04 -47.75 21.55
CA PHE A 336 -6.29 -47.07 21.16
C PHE A 336 -6.21 -46.32 19.81
N ARG A 337 -5.35 -46.75 18.88
CA ARG A 337 -5.02 -46.01 17.64
C ARG A 337 -6.20 -45.45 16.84
N TYR A 338 -7.29 -46.21 16.68
CA TYR A 338 -8.45 -45.74 15.91
C TYR A 338 -9.24 -44.64 16.64
N ALA A 339 -9.32 -44.71 17.97
CA ALA A 339 -9.95 -43.66 18.77
C ALA A 339 -9.14 -42.35 18.69
N THR A 340 -7.81 -42.43 18.79
CA THR A 340 -6.93 -41.26 18.67
C THR A 340 -7.03 -40.61 17.30
N ILE A 341 -7.07 -41.40 16.22
CA ILE A 341 -7.28 -40.88 14.86
C ILE A 341 -8.66 -40.22 14.76
N GLY A 342 -9.72 -40.85 15.29
CA GLY A 342 -11.07 -40.28 15.30
C GLY A 342 -11.15 -38.93 16.02
N VAL A 343 -10.54 -38.80 17.21
CA VAL A 343 -10.50 -37.54 17.97
C VAL A 343 -9.78 -36.45 17.17
N MET A 344 -8.63 -36.76 16.56
CA MET A 344 -7.90 -35.79 15.75
C MET A 344 -8.75 -35.32 14.56
N VAL A 345 -9.41 -36.23 13.84
CA VAL A 345 -10.29 -35.88 12.71
C VAL A 345 -11.45 -34.99 13.16
N VAL A 346 -12.08 -35.27 14.30
CA VAL A 346 -13.13 -34.41 14.88
C VAL A 346 -12.59 -33.02 15.21
N LEU A 347 -11.40 -32.92 15.81
CA LEU A 347 -10.76 -31.62 16.07
C LEU A 347 -10.47 -30.85 14.79
N LEU A 348 -10.02 -31.53 13.73
CA LEU A 348 -9.80 -30.91 12.42
C LEU A 348 -11.10 -30.36 11.82
N LEU A 349 -12.20 -31.12 11.89
CA LEU A 349 -13.52 -30.66 11.42
C LEU A 349 -14.04 -29.48 12.24
N LEU A 350 -13.88 -29.50 13.56
CA LEU A 350 -14.22 -28.37 14.44
C LEU A 350 -13.41 -27.12 14.10
N CYS A 351 -12.12 -27.27 13.79
CA CYS A 351 -11.27 -26.15 13.37
C CYS A 351 -11.64 -25.65 11.96
N GLY A 352 -12.05 -26.54 11.06
CA GLY A 352 -12.61 -26.16 9.76
C GLY A 352 -13.86 -25.29 9.91
N PHE A 353 -14.75 -25.63 10.84
CA PHE A 353 -15.88 -24.77 11.20
C PHE A 353 -15.43 -23.47 11.87
N GLY A 354 -14.48 -23.53 12.82
CA GLY A 354 -13.91 -22.36 13.48
C GLY A 354 -13.26 -21.36 12.51
N PHE A 355 -12.63 -21.84 11.44
CA PHE A 355 -11.98 -21.01 10.43
C PHE A 355 -12.97 -20.07 9.72
N THR A 356 -14.25 -20.47 9.60
CA THR A 356 -15.31 -19.61 9.04
C THR A 356 -15.57 -18.36 9.88
N LYS A 357 -15.21 -18.38 11.17
CA LYS A 357 -15.35 -17.26 12.11
C LYS A 357 -14.11 -16.38 12.19
N VAL A 358 -12.96 -16.84 11.68
CA VAL A 358 -11.71 -16.06 11.72
C VAL A 358 -11.83 -14.87 10.78
N LYS A 359 -11.46 -13.67 11.26
CA LYS A 359 -11.45 -12.44 10.45
C LYS A 359 -10.42 -12.61 9.32
N GLN A 360 -10.81 -12.33 8.08
CA GLN A 360 -9.94 -12.41 6.92
C GLN A 360 -9.69 -11.01 6.38
N VAL A 361 -8.44 -10.57 6.45
CA VAL A 361 -7.96 -9.27 5.98
C VAL A 361 -6.66 -9.54 5.25
N PHE A 362 -6.59 -9.33 3.94
CA PHE A 362 -5.40 -9.76 3.19
C PHE A 362 -4.20 -8.88 3.50
N PHE A 363 -4.34 -7.55 3.42
CA PHE A 363 -3.28 -6.61 3.74
C PHE A 363 -3.49 -5.97 5.13
N PRO A 364 -2.52 -6.08 6.05
CA PRO A 364 -2.58 -5.33 7.31
C PRO A 364 -2.30 -3.84 7.08
N ASP A 365 -2.75 -3.01 8.02
CA ASP A 365 -2.38 -1.59 8.08
C ASP A 365 -0.90 -1.42 8.47
N PHE A 366 -0.26 -0.37 7.96
CA PHE A 366 1.07 0.05 8.41
C PHE A 366 1.02 0.66 9.81
N ASP A 367 2.11 0.50 10.55
CA ASP A 367 2.31 1.00 11.91
C ASP A 367 2.69 2.49 11.98
N TYR A 368 2.21 3.29 11.03
CA TYR A 368 2.49 4.72 10.99
C TYR A 368 1.65 5.46 12.03
N GLY A 369 2.26 6.46 12.69
CA GLY A 369 1.56 7.41 13.57
C GLY A 369 0.69 8.40 12.80
N GLN A 370 0.40 8.17 11.52
CA GLN A 370 -0.26 9.12 10.63
C GLN A 370 -1.46 8.47 9.95
N PHE A 371 -2.50 9.26 9.69
CA PHE A 371 -3.66 8.84 8.91
C PHE A 371 -4.16 9.98 8.02
N VAL A 372 -4.96 9.63 7.02
CA VAL A 372 -5.48 10.56 6.02
C VAL A 372 -6.97 10.76 6.23
N VAL A 373 -7.42 12.00 6.08
CA VAL A 373 -8.83 12.36 6.03
C VAL A 373 -9.11 13.01 4.68
N GLU A 374 -9.99 12.39 3.91
CA GLU A 374 -10.47 12.93 2.65
C GLU A 374 -11.76 13.71 2.91
N TYR A 375 -11.85 14.90 2.33
CA TYR A 375 -12.95 15.84 2.50
C TYR A 375 -13.50 16.23 1.13
N TYR A 376 -14.73 15.82 0.83
CA TYR A 376 -15.40 16.18 -0.40
C TYR A 376 -16.67 16.95 -0.11
N LEU A 377 -16.83 18.07 -0.80
CA LEU A 377 -18.11 18.76 -0.92
C LEU A 377 -18.75 18.42 -2.27
N PRO A 378 -20.05 18.73 -2.47
CA PRO A 378 -20.66 18.64 -3.79
C PRO A 378 -19.90 19.50 -4.82
N ASP A 379 -19.74 19.01 -6.05
CA ASP A 379 -18.85 19.56 -7.10
C ASP A 379 -18.98 21.06 -7.36
N GLN A 380 -20.18 21.62 -7.19
CA GLN A 380 -20.48 23.04 -7.43
C GLN A 380 -20.07 23.97 -6.29
N THR A 381 -19.47 23.43 -5.24
CA THR A 381 -19.07 24.21 -4.08
C THR A 381 -17.85 25.07 -4.41
N SER A 382 -17.86 26.33 -3.95
CA SER A 382 -16.72 27.22 -4.13
C SER A 382 -15.46 26.62 -3.48
N PRO A 383 -14.29 26.68 -4.16
CA PRO A 383 -13.00 26.33 -3.55
C PRO A 383 -12.76 27.06 -2.22
N ASP A 384 -13.26 28.29 -2.09
CA ASP A 384 -13.09 29.08 -0.86
C ASP A 384 -13.78 28.46 0.35
N ARG A 385 -14.95 27.81 0.17
CA ARG A 385 -15.63 27.09 1.25
C ARG A 385 -14.80 25.89 1.71
N VAL A 386 -14.22 25.13 0.77
CA VAL A 386 -13.30 24.03 1.08
C VAL A 386 -12.12 24.55 1.90
N ARG A 387 -11.51 25.67 1.49
CA ARG A 387 -10.41 26.31 2.23
C ARG A 387 -10.80 26.65 3.67
N GLU A 388 -11.94 27.30 3.86
CA GLU A 388 -12.44 27.70 5.18
C GLU A 388 -12.74 26.49 6.06
N ASP A 389 -13.39 25.46 5.52
CA ASP A 389 -13.69 24.23 6.23
C ASP A 389 -12.41 23.51 6.67
N LEU A 390 -11.43 23.35 5.78
CA LEU A 390 -10.14 22.73 6.10
C LEU A 390 -9.39 23.47 7.21
N LEU A 391 -9.40 24.82 7.19
CA LEU A 391 -8.75 25.63 8.23
C LEU A 391 -9.50 25.54 9.57
N ASN A 392 -10.83 25.55 9.55
CA ASN A 392 -11.67 25.40 10.74
C ASN A 392 -11.51 24.00 11.38
N ILE A 393 -11.48 22.96 10.56
CA ILE A 393 -11.21 21.59 11.00
C ILE A 393 -9.80 21.54 11.60
N THR A 394 -8.80 22.07 10.91
CA THR A 394 -7.40 22.11 11.42
C THR A 394 -7.32 22.76 12.81
N ASN A 395 -7.93 23.93 12.99
CA ASN A 395 -7.94 24.64 14.27
C ASN A 395 -8.65 23.86 15.38
N THR A 396 -9.66 23.05 15.03
CA THR A 396 -10.37 22.20 15.99
C THR A 396 -9.54 20.97 16.37
N LEU A 397 -8.90 20.33 15.39
CA LEU A 397 -8.04 19.18 15.60
C LEU A 397 -6.82 19.52 16.48
N LEU A 398 -6.18 20.67 16.24
CA LEU A 398 -5.00 21.11 17.00
C LEU A 398 -5.28 21.39 18.49
N LYS A 399 -6.55 21.46 18.92
CA LYS A 399 -6.89 21.54 20.36
C LYS A 399 -6.66 20.23 21.09
N ASN A 400 -6.60 19.10 20.36
CA ASN A 400 -6.37 17.79 20.96
C ASN A 400 -4.86 17.56 21.15
N PRO A 401 -4.36 17.39 22.39
CA PRO A 401 -2.93 17.22 22.65
C PRO A 401 -2.35 15.90 22.11
N LYS A 402 -3.19 14.99 21.60
CA LYS A 402 -2.75 13.75 20.94
C LYS A 402 -2.35 13.94 19.48
N ILE A 403 -2.65 15.10 18.89
CA ILE A 403 -2.33 15.43 17.48
C ILE A 403 -1.14 16.36 17.48
N ASP A 404 -0.07 15.94 16.82
CA ASP A 404 1.18 16.70 16.76
C ASP A 404 1.13 17.74 15.62
N ARG A 405 0.52 17.38 14.49
CA ARG A 405 0.44 18.24 13.31
C ARG A 405 -0.73 17.87 12.41
N VAL A 406 -1.25 18.89 11.71
CA VAL A 406 -2.25 18.73 10.65
C VAL A 406 -1.74 19.42 9.38
N THR A 407 -1.59 18.64 8.32
CA THR A 407 -1.32 19.16 6.97
C THR A 407 -2.60 19.09 6.16
N ALA A 408 -3.02 20.21 5.58
CA ALA A 408 -4.19 20.27 4.71
C ALA A 408 -3.79 20.68 3.29
N ALA A 409 -4.27 19.94 2.30
CA ALA A 409 -4.17 20.26 0.90
C ALA A 409 -5.57 20.44 0.30
N MET A 410 -5.69 21.42 -0.58
CA MET A 410 -6.94 21.82 -1.22
C MET A 410 -6.79 21.68 -2.73
N GLY A 411 -7.84 21.22 -3.41
CA GLY A 411 -7.88 21.13 -4.87
C GLY A 411 -7.26 19.87 -5.46
N SER A 412 -6.35 19.23 -4.73
CA SER A 412 -5.71 17.98 -5.10
C SER A 412 -5.14 17.30 -3.88
N SER A 413 -4.84 16.00 -4.00
CA SER A 413 -3.99 15.33 -3.03
C SER A 413 -2.62 16.03 -2.97
N PRO A 414 -1.94 16.02 -1.81
CA PRO A 414 -0.54 16.43 -1.75
C PRO A 414 0.25 15.65 -2.80
N THR A 415 1.22 16.32 -3.44
CA THR A 415 2.12 15.70 -4.42
C THR A 415 2.65 14.36 -3.91
N ARG A 416 2.70 13.35 -4.79
CA ARG A 416 2.88 11.92 -4.47
C ARG A 416 4.02 11.68 -3.48
N TYR A 417 3.69 11.66 -2.19
CA TYR A 417 4.65 11.52 -1.08
C TYR A 417 4.76 10.08 -0.60
N SER A 418 3.81 9.22 -0.98
CA SER A 418 3.76 7.81 -0.59
C SER A 418 3.26 6.96 -1.75
N PHE A 419 3.90 5.80 -1.98
CA PHE A 419 3.49 4.83 -3.00
C PHE A 419 2.30 3.97 -2.57
N VAL A 420 2.05 3.86 -1.26
CA VAL A 420 1.08 2.91 -0.67
C VAL A 420 -0.33 3.49 -0.53
N ARG A 421 -0.74 4.35 -1.47
CA ARG A 421 -2.12 4.85 -1.59
C ARG A 421 -2.45 5.31 -3.02
N PRO A 422 -3.71 5.21 -3.45
CA PRO A 422 -4.19 5.90 -4.63
C PRO A 422 -4.18 7.41 -4.36
N MET A 423 -3.97 8.16 -5.45
CA MET A 423 -4.14 9.61 -5.46
C MET A 423 -5.51 9.88 -6.08
N ASN A 424 -6.37 10.55 -5.32
CA ASN A 424 -7.67 10.95 -5.83
C ASN A 424 -7.50 12.02 -6.92
N SER A 425 -8.46 12.07 -7.86
CA SER A 425 -8.44 12.95 -9.04
C SER A 425 -8.49 14.44 -8.74
N GLY A 426 -8.55 14.84 -7.46
CA GLY A 426 -8.66 16.25 -7.05
C GLY A 426 -9.95 16.89 -7.54
N GLY A 427 -10.00 18.22 -7.48
CA GLY A 427 -11.16 19.01 -7.87
C GLY A 427 -11.37 20.21 -6.95
N ASN A 428 -12.13 21.19 -7.41
CA ASN A 428 -12.43 22.41 -6.66
C ASN A 428 -13.18 22.14 -5.34
N HIS A 429 -13.90 21.04 -5.27
CA HIS A 429 -14.68 20.59 -4.12
C HIS A 429 -13.92 19.63 -3.19
N TYR A 430 -12.64 19.35 -3.48
CA TYR A 430 -11.83 18.36 -2.79
C TYR A 430 -10.83 18.99 -1.83
N GLY A 431 -10.73 18.41 -0.64
CA GLY A 431 -9.71 18.67 0.36
C GLY A 431 -9.17 17.37 0.93
N GLU A 432 -7.92 17.41 1.38
CA GLU A 432 -7.27 16.27 2.00
C GLU A 432 -6.45 16.72 3.19
N MET A 433 -6.52 15.97 4.29
CA MET A 433 -5.73 16.24 5.49
C MET A 433 -4.88 15.03 5.86
N ILE A 434 -3.61 15.26 6.16
CA ILE A 434 -2.71 14.31 6.81
C ILE A 434 -2.63 14.73 8.28
N ILE A 435 -2.95 13.80 9.18
CA ILE A 435 -2.96 14.05 10.61
C ILE A 435 -1.88 13.19 11.25
N ASP A 436 -0.96 13.85 11.94
CA ASP A 436 0.17 13.24 12.61
C ASP A 436 -0.12 13.07 14.11
N CYS A 437 0.17 11.89 14.61
CA CYS A 437 0.08 11.52 16.02
C CYS A 437 1.39 10.85 16.45
N LYS A 438 1.61 10.82 17.76
CA LYS A 438 2.82 10.26 18.36
C LYS A 438 3.11 8.80 17.98
N ASP A 439 2.08 7.96 17.89
CA ASP A 439 2.21 6.53 17.65
C ASP A 439 0.93 5.92 17.07
N PHE A 440 1.06 4.74 16.45
CA PHE A 440 -0.04 4.01 15.80
C PHE A 440 -1.23 3.72 16.74
N LYS A 441 -0.98 3.44 18.02
CA LYS A 441 -2.05 3.14 18.99
C LYS A 441 -2.82 4.41 19.34
N THR A 442 -2.11 5.53 19.55
CA THR A 442 -2.73 6.84 19.73
C THR A 442 -3.52 7.25 18.51
N MET A 443 -2.97 7.09 17.30
CA MET A 443 -3.66 7.36 16.04
C MET A 443 -5.00 6.62 15.93
N LYS A 444 -5.03 5.30 16.20
CA LYS A 444 -6.29 4.52 16.20
C LYS A 444 -7.32 5.03 17.21
N ALA A 445 -6.88 5.46 18.39
CA ALA A 445 -7.75 6.03 19.40
C ALA A 445 -8.32 7.40 18.96
N VAL A 446 -7.48 8.24 18.36
CA VAL A 446 -7.85 9.57 17.84
C VAL A 446 -8.88 9.45 16.72
N ILE A 447 -8.69 8.52 15.78
CA ILE A 447 -9.66 8.27 14.71
C ILE A 447 -11.05 7.94 15.28
N LYS A 448 -11.12 7.08 16.29
CA LYS A 448 -12.39 6.68 16.92
C LYS A 448 -13.09 7.85 17.63
N GLU A 449 -12.31 8.78 18.19
CA GLU A 449 -12.80 9.96 18.90
C GLU A 449 -13.32 11.04 17.93
N ILE A 450 -12.59 11.30 16.84
CA ILE A 450 -12.79 12.46 15.97
C ILE A 450 -13.75 12.17 14.82
N ARG A 451 -13.79 10.94 14.31
CA ARG A 451 -14.68 10.54 13.19
C ARG A 451 -16.14 10.96 13.39
N PRO A 452 -16.82 10.62 14.50
CA PRO A 452 -18.21 11.01 14.69
C PRO A 452 -18.37 12.53 14.84
N GLN A 453 -17.39 13.21 15.45
CA GLN A 453 -17.42 14.66 15.66
C GLN A 453 -17.36 15.41 14.32
N LEU A 454 -16.43 15.04 13.43
CA LEU A 454 -16.29 15.68 12.12
C LEU A 454 -17.49 15.39 11.21
N ARG A 455 -17.99 14.14 11.17
CA ARG A 455 -19.18 13.79 10.39
C ARG A 455 -20.45 14.50 10.88
N ALA A 456 -20.57 14.76 12.19
CA ALA A 456 -21.70 15.51 12.74
C ALA A 456 -21.59 17.03 12.50
N ALA A 457 -20.37 17.58 12.50
CA ALA A 457 -20.13 19.00 12.30
C ALA A 457 -20.31 19.44 10.83
N TYR A 458 -20.00 18.55 9.89
CA TYR A 458 -20.06 18.81 8.44
C TYR A 458 -20.95 17.77 7.73
N PRO A 459 -22.29 17.82 7.90
CA PRO A 459 -23.20 16.85 7.33
C PRO A 459 -23.29 16.91 5.80
N ASP A 460 -22.99 18.08 5.21
CA ASP A 460 -22.97 18.29 3.75
C ASP A 460 -21.72 17.71 3.08
N ALA A 461 -20.70 17.33 3.86
CA ALA A 461 -19.42 16.88 3.35
C ALA A 461 -19.27 15.36 3.49
N TYR A 462 -18.74 14.73 2.46
CA TYR A 462 -18.29 13.36 2.52
C TYR A 462 -16.90 13.32 3.16
N ILE A 463 -16.84 12.78 4.39
CA ILE A 463 -15.62 12.68 5.18
C ILE A 463 -15.23 11.22 5.38
N ARG A 464 -14.08 10.86 4.81
CA ARG A 464 -13.55 9.51 4.85
C ARG A 464 -12.20 9.48 5.57
N PHE A 465 -12.00 8.45 6.39
CA PHE A 465 -10.78 8.24 7.16
C PHE A 465 -10.04 7.03 6.62
N ARG A 466 -8.74 7.17 6.37
CA ARG A 466 -7.94 6.12 5.75
C ARG A 466 -6.62 5.91 6.47
N ASN A 467 -6.34 4.64 6.77
CA ASN A 467 -5.02 4.20 7.22
C ASN A 467 -4.15 3.87 6.00
N TYR A 468 -2.83 3.96 6.16
CA TYR A 468 -1.90 3.46 5.16
C TYR A 468 -1.93 1.93 5.15
N ASN A 469 -2.11 1.32 3.97
CA ASN A 469 -2.05 -0.13 3.78
C ASN A 469 -1.54 -0.47 2.37
N PHE A 470 -1.35 -1.74 2.05
CA PHE A 470 -0.83 -2.17 0.74
C PHE A 470 -1.86 -2.12 -0.41
N SER A 471 -3.10 -1.73 -0.16
CA SER A 471 -4.12 -1.62 -1.22
C SER A 471 -3.94 -0.32 -2.01
N ILE A 472 -3.09 -0.39 -3.03
CA ILE A 472 -2.73 0.76 -3.87
C ILE A 472 -3.64 0.97 -5.07
N THR A 473 -4.37 -0.06 -5.50
CA THR A 473 -5.09 -0.06 -6.79
C THR A 473 -6.54 0.40 -6.69
N THR A 474 -7.16 0.32 -5.52
CA THR A 474 -8.61 0.55 -5.36
C THR A 474 -8.87 1.76 -4.47
N THR A 475 -9.87 2.56 -4.85
CA THR A 475 -10.32 3.73 -4.09
C THR A 475 -10.96 3.28 -2.81
N HIS A 476 -11.80 2.24 -2.86
CA HIS A 476 -12.53 1.64 -1.74
C HIS A 476 -12.22 0.16 -1.61
N THR A 477 -12.63 -0.40 -0.47
CA THR A 477 -12.37 -1.80 -0.16
C THR A 477 -13.37 -2.75 -0.81
N VAL A 478 -14.62 -2.30 -1.04
CA VAL A 478 -15.66 -3.03 -1.78
C VAL A 478 -16.23 -2.15 -2.88
N GLU A 479 -16.10 -2.60 -4.12
CA GLU A 479 -16.53 -1.86 -5.30
C GLU A 479 -17.31 -2.79 -6.25
N VAL A 480 -18.35 -2.28 -6.88
CA VAL A 480 -19.12 -2.97 -7.92
C VAL A 480 -19.18 -2.08 -9.14
N ALA A 481 -18.52 -2.51 -10.22
CA ALA A 481 -18.46 -1.79 -11.48
C ALA A 481 -19.60 -2.22 -12.40
N PHE A 482 -20.30 -1.25 -12.99
CA PHE A 482 -21.25 -1.43 -14.09
C PHE A 482 -20.68 -0.78 -15.34
N GLN A 483 -20.64 -1.51 -16.44
CA GLN A 483 -20.13 -1.03 -17.74
C GLN A 483 -21.24 -1.05 -18.78
N GLY A 484 -21.33 0.00 -19.59
CA GLY A 484 -22.36 0.11 -20.61
C GLY A 484 -22.30 1.41 -21.41
N PRO A 485 -23.18 1.57 -22.42
CA PRO A 485 -23.18 2.73 -23.28
C PRO A 485 -23.91 3.95 -22.70
N ASP A 486 -25.02 3.79 -21.97
CA ASP A 486 -25.87 4.92 -21.53
C ASP A 486 -25.54 5.36 -20.09
N PRO A 487 -25.18 6.64 -19.86
CA PRO A 487 -24.91 7.15 -18.51
C PRO A 487 -26.12 7.10 -17.56
N GLU A 488 -27.36 7.24 -18.06
CA GLU A 488 -28.55 7.28 -17.20
C GLU A 488 -28.85 5.89 -16.63
N VAL A 489 -28.80 4.86 -17.48
CA VAL A 489 -28.94 3.46 -17.05
C VAL A 489 -27.82 3.07 -16.08
N LEU A 490 -26.59 3.54 -16.31
CA LEU A 490 -25.48 3.30 -15.39
C LEU A 490 -25.73 3.92 -14.01
N ARG A 491 -26.24 5.15 -13.93
CA ARG A 491 -26.63 5.75 -12.65
C ARG A 491 -27.72 4.96 -11.95
N ASP A 492 -28.74 4.50 -12.68
CA ASP A 492 -29.82 3.70 -12.08
C ASP A 492 -29.31 2.39 -11.48
N LEU A 493 -28.42 1.69 -12.20
CA LEU A 493 -27.76 0.46 -11.71
C LEU A 493 -26.90 0.74 -10.47
N SER A 494 -26.13 1.83 -10.51
CA SER A 494 -25.29 2.26 -9.38
C SER A 494 -26.15 2.62 -8.16
N HIS A 495 -27.23 3.38 -8.33
CA HIS A 495 -28.12 3.75 -7.23
C HIS A 495 -28.81 2.54 -6.59
N GLN A 496 -29.19 1.53 -7.38
CA GLN A 496 -29.69 0.27 -6.86
C GLN A 496 -28.63 -0.45 -6.01
N ALA A 497 -27.39 -0.53 -6.51
CA ALA A 497 -26.27 -1.12 -5.77
C ALA A 497 -25.96 -0.34 -4.48
N GLU A 498 -25.92 0.99 -4.52
CA GLU A 498 -25.72 1.84 -3.35
C GLU A 498 -26.84 1.66 -2.31
N ALA A 499 -28.10 1.55 -2.73
CA ALA A 499 -29.22 1.33 -1.82
C ALA A 499 -29.07 -0.01 -1.08
N ILE A 500 -28.63 -1.06 -1.78
CA ILE A 500 -28.30 -2.35 -1.20
C ILE A 500 -27.13 -2.22 -0.22
N MET A 501 -26.05 -1.51 -0.61
CA MET A 501 -24.90 -1.27 0.26
C MET A 501 -25.28 -0.53 1.55
N ARG A 502 -26.11 0.54 1.45
CA ARG A 502 -26.61 1.29 2.62
C ARG A 502 -27.50 0.46 3.54
N SER A 503 -28.15 -0.60 3.03
CA SER A 503 -28.97 -1.51 3.83
C SER A 503 -28.14 -2.54 4.63
N SER A 504 -26.88 -2.77 4.24
CA SER A 504 -26.01 -3.72 4.93
C SER A 504 -25.55 -3.17 6.27
N LYS A 505 -25.68 -3.99 7.32
CA LYS A 505 -25.15 -3.66 8.65
C LYS A 505 -23.61 -3.55 8.65
N TYR A 506 -22.93 -4.28 7.76
CA TYR A 506 -21.47 -4.37 7.76
C TYR A 506 -20.80 -3.25 6.96
N ALA A 507 -21.52 -2.51 6.13
CA ALA A 507 -20.99 -1.37 5.39
C ALA A 507 -21.07 -0.08 6.21
N ASP A 508 -20.08 0.81 6.07
CA ASP A 508 -20.16 2.18 6.58
C ASP A 508 -21.10 2.98 5.69
N VAL A 509 -22.28 3.32 6.20
CA VAL A 509 -23.32 4.07 5.47
C VAL A 509 -22.80 5.39 4.93
N TYR A 510 -21.88 6.04 5.63
CA TYR A 510 -21.27 7.31 5.21
C TYR A 510 -20.24 7.15 4.11
N SER A 511 -19.71 5.95 3.90
CA SER A 511 -18.73 5.67 2.85
C SER A 511 -19.37 5.35 1.49
N VAL A 512 -20.67 5.03 1.47
CA VAL A 512 -21.38 4.56 0.27
C VAL A 512 -21.58 5.69 -0.73
N GLN A 513 -20.91 5.58 -1.87
CA GLN A 513 -20.95 6.54 -2.95
C GLN A 513 -20.76 5.86 -4.32
N ASN A 514 -20.70 6.65 -5.38
CA ASN A 514 -20.20 6.21 -6.67
C ASN A 514 -19.08 7.11 -7.18
N ASN A 515 -18.27 6.58 -8.08
CA ASN A 515 -17.10 7.27 -8.62
C ASN A 515 -17.42 8.42 -9.61
N TRP A 516 -18.66 8.58 -10.08
CA TRP A 516 -19.05 9.65 -11.03
C TRP A 516 -19.47 10.96 -10.36
N GLN A 517 -19.46 11.03 -9.01
CA GLN A 517 -19.97 12.16 -8.23
C GLN A 517 -21.44 12.49 -8.55
N PRO A 518 -22.12 13.39 -7.82
CA PRO A 518 -23.43 13.91 -8.23
C PRO A 518 -23.32 14.74 -9.53
N LYS A 519 -24.40 14.80 -10.33
CA LYS A 519 -24.42 15.65 -11.54
C LYS A 519 -24.12 17.11 -11.18
N GLY A 520 -23.28 17.75 -11.99
CA GLY A 520 -22.99 19.17 -11.92
C GLY A 520 -24.14 20.00 -12.46
N LYS A 521 -24.33 21.22 -11.95
CA LYS A 521 -25.19 22.23 -12.57
C LYS A 521 -24.32 23.04 -13.51
N SER A 522 -24.66 23.04 -14.79
CA SER A 522 -24.05 23.91 -15.78
C SER A 522 -25.03 25.00 -16.18
N ILE A 523 -24.50 26.20 -16.44
CA ILE A 523 -25.27 27.29 -17.04
C ILE A 523 -25.06 27.18 -18.54
N VAL A 524 -26.10 26.77 -19.25
CA VAL A 524 -26.06 26.62 -20.70
C VAL A 524 -26.65 27.87 -21.34
N THR A 525 -25.88 28.47 -22.24
CA THR A 525 -26.33 29.59 -23.06
C THR A 525 -26.65 29.05 -24.45
N ASN A 526 -27.92 29.03 -24.83
CA ASN A 526 -28.34 28.54 -26.14
C ASN A 526 -27.97 29.55 -27.23
N TYR A 527 -26.83 29.30 -27.88
CA TYR A 527 -26.29 30.13 -28.95
C TYR A 527 -27.14 30.03 -30.22
N ILE A 528 -27.74 31.15 -30.62
CA ILE A 528 -28.46 31.25 -31.90
C ILE A 528 -27.49 31.68 -32.99
N GLN A 529 -27.09 30.73 -33.83
CA GLN A 529 -26.12 30.99 -34.89
C GLN A 529 -26.59 32.09 -35.87
N THR A 530 -27.88 32.15 -36.20
CA THR A 530 -28.40 33.13 -37.17
C THR A 530 -28.30 34.57 -36.67
N ASP A 531 -28.58 34.80 -35.40
CA ASP A 531 -28.55 36.16 -34.82
C ASP A 531 -27.11 36.59 -34.52
N ALA A 532 -26.27 35.66 -34.05
CA ALA A 532 -24.84 35.90 -33.95
C ALA A 532 -24.21 36.30 -35.30
N LEU A 533 -24.52 35.58 -36.39
CA LEU A 533 -24.02 35.91 -37.73
C LEU A 533 -24.52 37.28 -38.22
N ARG A 534 -25.78 37.65 -37.95
CA ARG A 534 -26.32 38.99 -38.26
C ARG A 534 -25.58 40.10 -37.50
N SER A 535 -25.12 39.80 -36.29
CA SER A 535 -24.34 40.68 -35.44
C SER A 535 -22.83 40.63 -35.70
N GLY A 536 -22.36 39.85 -36.69
CA GLY A 536 -20.93 39.70 -36.98
C GLY A 536 -20.14 38.94 -35.90
N LEU A 537 -20.84 38.14 -35.09
CA LEU A 537 -20.30 37.35 -33.98
C LEU A 537 -20.28 35.86 -34.32
N ASN A 538 -19.34 35.14 -33.72
CA ASN A 538 -19.23 33.69 -33.77
C ASN A 538 -19.32 33.09 -32.35
N ARG A 539 -19.37 31.75 -32.27
CA ARG A 539 -19.43 31.04 -31.00
C ARG A 539 -18.24 31.33 -30.08
N GLU A 540 -17.06 31.57 -30.66
CA GLU A 540 -15.83 31.87 -29.91
C GLU A 540 -15.89 33.26 -29.25
N ASN A 541 -16.49 34.25 -29.89
CA ASN A 541 -16.70 35.59 -29.32
C ASN A 541 -17.52 35.52 -28.03
N VAL A 542 -18.60 34.73 -28.05
CA VAL A 542 -19.45 34.48 -26.88
C VAL A 542 -18.64 33.80 -25.76
N ALA A 543 -17.87 32.76 -26.09
CA ALA A 543 -17.05 32.05 -25.12
C ALA A 543 -15.99 32.97 -24.48
N ASN A 544 -15.30 33.80 -25.26
CA ASN A 544 -14.29 34.73 -24.78
C ASN A 544 -14.89 35.83 -23.88
N ALA A 545 -16.07 36.33 -24.23
CA ALA A 545 -16.80 37.30 -23.41
C ALA A 545 -17.20 36.71 -22.04
N LEU A 546 -17.73 35.49 -22.04
CA LEU A 546 -18.06 34.76 -20.82
C LEU A 546 -16.80 34.49 -19.98
N LEU A 547 -15.69 34.06 -20.60
CA LEU A 547 -14.44 33.81 -19.92
C LEU A 547 -13.86 35.08 -19.28
N ALA A 548 -13.88 36.21 -19.98
CA ALA A 548 -13.39 37.47 -19.44
C ALA A 548 -14.25 38.01 -18.29
N ALA A 549 -15.57 37.79 -18.32
CA ALA A 549 -16.47 38.20 -17.24
C ALA A 549 -16.34 37.32 -15.98
N THR A 550 -15.89 36.07 -16.13
CA THR A 550 -15.81 35.06 -15.07
C THR A 550 -14.36 34.89 -14.56
N ASP A 551 -13.64 33.89 -15.06
CA ASP A 551 -12.31 33.46 -14.61
C ASP A 551 -11.16 34.32 -15.16
N GLY A 552 -11.46 35.21 -16.11
CA GLY A 552 -10.49 36.06 -16.78
C GLY A 552 -9.93 35.41 -18.05
N MET A 553 -9.89 36.19 -19.13
CA MET A 553 -9.36 35.76 -20.42
C MET A 553 -7.84 35.99 -20.46
N PRO A 554 -6.99 34.99 -20.77
CA PRO A 554 -5.56 35.20 -20.89
C PRO A 554 -5.26 36.04 -22.14
N VAL A 555 -4.62 37.21 -21.95
CA VAL A 555 -4.35 38.17 -23.04
C VAL A 555 -2.88 38.41 -23.33
N GLY A 556 -1.98 37.96 -22.46
CA GLY A 556 -0.54 38.12 -22.64
C GLY A 556 0.27 37.41 -21.57
N ILE A 557 1.59 37.47 -21.70
CA ILE A 557 2.55 36.96 -20.72
C ILE A 557 3.60 38.05 -20.54
N ILE A 558 3.98 38.33 -19.30
CA ILE A 558 5.14 39.16 -18.97
C ILE A 558 6.28 38.30 -18.45
N SER A 559 7.50 38.74 -18.73
CA SER A 559 8.73 38.12 -18.22
C SER A 559 9.13 38.86 -16.94
N ASP A 560 8.70 38.36 -15.78
CA ASP A 560 9.15 38.87 -14.48
C ASP A 560 10.35 38.03 -14.03
N GLN A 561 11.55 38.52 -14.33
CA GLN A 561 12.83 37.86 -14.04
C GLN A 561 12.92 36.44 -14.62
N ASP A 562 12.86 35.42 -13.77
CA ASP A 562 12.90 34.00 -14.14
C ASP A 562 11.50 33.40 -14.38
N LYS A 563 10.43 34.17 -14.16
CA LYS A 563 9.04 33.72 -14.20
C LYS A 563 8.27 34.34 -15.36
N LYS A 564 7.41 33.53 -15.94
CA LYS A 564 6.39 33.97 -16.90
C LYS A 564 5.08 34.16 -16.16
N VAL A 565 4.61 35.39 -16.06
CA VAL A 565 3.33 35.71 -15.41
C VAL A 565 2.28 35.94 -16.49
N ILE A 566 1.18 35.20 -16.43
CA ILE A 566 0.07 35.32 -17.40
C ILE A 566 -0.76 36.54 -17.03
N VAL A 567 -0.93 37.46 -17.97
CA VAL A 567 -1.81 38.63 -17.84
C VAL A 567 -3.23 38.21 -18.20
N GLN A 568 -4.15 38.35 -17.25
CA GLN A 568 -5.57 38.05 -17.44
C GLN A 568 -6.40 39.32 -17.57
N MET A 569 -7.24 39.37 -18.59
CA MET A 569 -8.26 40.41 -18.77
C MET A 569 -9.55 39.96 -18.10
N GLN A 570 -10.00 40.76 -17.13
CA GLN A 570 -11.27 40.56 -16.43
C GLN A 570 -12.21 41.73 -16.73
N VAL A 571 -13.48 41.41 -16.99
CA VAL A 571 -14.56 42.39 -17.15
C VAL A 571 -15.39 42.40 -15.86
N ARG A 572 -15.56 43.59 -15.27
CA ARG A 572 -16.30 43.81 -14.01
C ARG A 572 -17.30 44.96 -14.19
N ASN A 573 -18.21 45.14 -13.24
CA ASN A 573 -19.01 46.36 -13.16
C ASN A 573 -18.13 47.57 -12.78
N GLU A 574 -18.66 48.79 -12.89
CA GLU A 574 -17.96 50.03 -12.52
C GLU A 574 -17.42 50.00 -11.07
N ASP A 575 -18.20 49.40 -10.15
CA ASP A 575 -17.82 49.19 -8.75
C ASP A 575 -16.75 48.10 -8.53
N GLY A 576 -16.25 47.46 -9.59
CA GLY A 576 -15.31 46.34 -9.54
C GLY A 576 -15.94 44.98 -9.20
N SER A 577 -17.25 44.93 -8.93
CA SER A 577 -17.97 43.70 -8.60
C SER A 577 -18.14 42.74 -9.80
N LYS A 578 -18.29 41.44 -9.52
CA LYS A 578 -18.55 40.42 -10.56
C LYS A 578 -19.91 40.66 -11.22
N ILE A 579 -20.01 40.39 -12.52
CA ILE A 579 -21.27 40.52 -13.26
C ILE A 579 -22.21 39.38 -12.84
N GLN A 580 -23.29 39.72 -12.12
CA GLN A 580 -24.29 38.72 -11.68
C GLN A 580 -25.26 38.33 -12.79
N ASN A 581 -25.63 39.29 -13.66
CA ASN A 581 -26.56 39.03 -14.75
C ASN A 581 -25.80 38.73 -16.06
N ILE A 582 -25.64 37.44 -16.35
CA ILE A 582 -24.90 36.89 -17.51
C ILE A 582 -25.45 37.43 -18.84
N SER A 583 -26.76 37.65 -18.95
CA SER A 583 -27.39 38.16 -20.18
C SER A 583 -26.90 39.55 -20.60
N THR A 584 -26.37 40.31 -19.65
CA THR A 584 -25.87 41.67 -19.86
C THR A 584 -24.39 41.73 -20.17
N ILE A 585 -23.70 40.58 -20.24
CA ILE A 585 -22.28 40.54 -20.56
C ILE A 585 -22.09 41.08 -21.98
N PRO A 586 -21.21 42.06 -22.18
CA PRO A 586 -20.93 42.61 -23.50
C PRO A 586 -20.13 41.61 -24.32
N VAL A 587 -20.64 41.23 -25.49
CA VAL A 587 -19.98 40.34 -26.45
C VAL A 587 -19.40 41.18 -27.58
N TRP A 588 -18.10 41.01 -27.86
CA TRP A 588 -17.37 41.75 -28.89
C TRP A 588 -16.85 40.81 -29.99
N SER A 589 -16.65 41.33 -31.19
CA SER A 589 -16.13 40.57 -32.34
C SER A 589 -14.59 40.59 -32.37
N THR A 590 -13.95 39.44 -32.65
CA THR A 590 -12.48 39.29 -32.72
C THR A 590 -11.89 39.72 -34.08
N LEU A 591 -12.45 40.73 -34.76
CA LEU A 591 -12.22 41.06 -36.18
C LEU A 591 -12.76 40.00 -37.16
N ASN A 592 -14.07 40.02 -37.38
CA ASN A 592 -14.67 39.60 -38.64
C ASN A 592 -15.24 40.84 -39.34
N LEU A 593 -14.48 41.45 -40.25
CA LEU A 593 -15.00 42.52 -41.12
C LEU A 593 -15.89 41.90 -42.21
N HIS A 594 -17.04 41.35 -41.81
CA HIS A 594 -18.08 40.93 -42.74
C HIS A 594 -18.88 42.17 -43.17
N VAL A 595 -18.31 42.94 -44.08
CA VAL A 595 -19.04 44.03 -44.74
C VAL A 595 -20.02 43.38 -45.71
N THR A 596 -21.31 43.44 -45.43
CA THR A 596 -22.29 42.89 -46.36
C THR A 596 -22.39 43.78 -47.61
N PRO A 597 -22.76 43.23 -48.79
CA PRO A 597 -22.99 44.04 -49.98
C PRO A 597 -24.05 45.15 -49.78
N ASP A 598 -24.96 44.97 -48.83
CA ASP A 598 -25.98 45.97 -48.46
C ASP A 598 -25.41 47.09 -47.60
N ASP A 599 -24.45 46.82 -46.72
CA ASP A 599 -23.72 47.87 -45.98
C ASP A 599 -22.92 48.76 -46.93
N PHE A 600 -22.30 48.15 -47.95
CA PHE A 600 -21.61 48.89 -49.00
C PHE A 600 -22.58 49.73 -49.84
N LYS A 601 -23.76 49.21 -50.18
CA LYS A 601 -24.81 49.97 -50.87
C LYS A 601 -25.33 51.13 -50.03
N ARG A 602 -25.56 50.95 -48.72
CA ARG A 602 -26.02 52.01 -47.80
C ARG A 602 -25.00 53.13 -47.65
N LEU A 603 -23.72 52.78 -47.61
CA LEU A 603 -22.62 53.72 -47.59
C LEU A 603 -22.51 54.50 -48.93
N LEU A 604 -22.65 53.81 -50.07
CA LEU A 604 -22.69 54.43 -51.40
C LEU A 604 -23.91 55.33 -51.63
N MET A 605 -25.06 55.01 -51.02
CA MET A 605 -26.29 55.80 -51.10
C MET A 605 -26.30 56.99 -50.13
N GLY A 606 -25.25 57.19 -49.32
CA GLY A 606 -25.16 58.26 -48.34
C GLY A 606 -26.15 58.13 -47.16
N ILE A 607 -26.72 56.94 -46.96
CA ILE A 607 -27.72 56.66 -45.91
C ILE A 607 -27.04 56.42 -44.56
N THR A 608 -25.82 55.89 -44.57
CA THR A 608 -25.00 55.65 -43.37
C THR A 608 -23.61 56.21 -43.61
N THR A 609 -23.05 56.92 -42.62
CA THR A 609 -21.68 57.44 -42.71
C THR A 609 -20.65 56.32 -42.44
N VAL A 610 -19.41 56.53 -42.88
CA VAL A 610 -18.27 55.62 -42.60
C VAL A 610 -18.09 55.44 -41.08
N GLU A 611 -18.31 56.50 -40.31
CA GLU A 611 -18.23 56.51 -38.85
C GLU A 611 -19.35 55.68 -38.19
N GLU A 612 -20.57 55.74 -38.74
CA GLU A 612 -21.69 54.95 -38.25
C GLU A 612 -21.50 53.46 -38.55
N LEU A 613 -20.97 53.11 -39.73
CA LEU A 613 -20.61 51.74 -40.09
C LEU A 613 -19.48 51.19 -39.20
N GLU A 614 -18.46 52.01 -38.93
CA GLU A 614 -17.39 51.67 -37.99
C GLU A 614 -17.95 51.46 -36.58
N SER A 615 -18.86 52.30 -36.08
CA SER A 615 -19.47 52.11 -34.77
C SER A 615 -20.25 50.79 -34.66
N ARG A 616 -20.98 50.37 -35.71
CA ARG A 616 -21.75 49.12 -35.72
C ARG A 616 -20.91 47.86 -35.76
N LEU A 617 -19.79 47.89 -36.50
CA LEU A 617 -18.87 46.76 -36.60
C LEU A 617 -18.05 46.54 -35.33
N THR A 618 -18.07 47.53 -34.44
CA THR A 618 -17.13 47.59 -33.34
C THR A 618 -17.86 47.46 -32.02
N ASN A 619 -19.01 48.13 -31.82
CA ASN A 619 -19.75 48.09 -30.57
C ASN A 619 -20.04 46.66 -30.08
N SER A 620 -19.77 46.40 -28.81
CA SER A 620 -20.19 45.15 -28.19
C SER A 620 -21.71 45.12 -28.04
N ILE A 621 -22.30 43.95 -28.18
CA ILE A 621 -23.74 43.76 -28.02
C ILE A 621 -23.97 42.88 -26.79
N PRO A 622 -25.00 43.12 -25.95
CA PRO A 622 -25.26 42.26 -24.81
C PRO A 622 -25.52 40.81 -25.25
N LEU A 623 -25.05 39.86 -24.46
CA LEU A 623 -25.19 38.43 -24.74
C LEU A 623 -26.62 38.04 -25.13
N SER A 624 -27.63 38.66 -24.48
CA SER A 624 -29.07 38.49 -24.73
C SER A 624 -29.51 38.58 -26.19
N THR A 625 -28.75 39.19 -27.09
CA THR A 625 -29.11 39.32 -28.51
C THR A 625 -28.67 38.14 -29.36
N VAL A 626 -27.73 37.34 -28.87
CA VAL A 626 -27.16 36.20 -29.61
C VAL A 626 -27.49 34.85 -28.96
N ASN A 627 -28.30 34.87 -27.90
CA ASN A 627 -28.84 33.67 -27.26
C ASN A 627 -30.36 33.77 -27.09
N SER A 628 -31.05 32.63 -27.16
CA SER A 628 -32.50 32.55 -26.92
C SER A 628 -32.83 32.56 -25.44
N ASP A 629 -32.01 31.86 -24.66
CA ASP A 629 -32.23 31.58 -23.25
C ASP A 629 -30.91 31.22 -22.55
N ILE A 630 -30.93 31.38 -21.23
CA ILE A 630 -29.89 30.95 -20.30
C ILE A 630 -30.60 30.14 -19.24
N HIS A 631 -30.31 28.85 -19.17
CA HIS A 631 -30.95 27.93 -18.23
C HIS A 631 -29.91 27.07 -17.53
N LEU A 632 -30.35 26.47 -16.43
CA LEU A 632 -29.56 25.51 -15.68
C LEU A 632 -29.82 24.12 -16.25
N GLU A 633 -28.75 23.44 -16.65
CA GLU A 633 -28.78 22.02 -16.99
C GLU A 633 -27.99 21.21 -15.95
N TRP A 634 -28.25 19.91 -15.95
CA TRP A 634 -27.53 18.95 -15.10
C TRP A 634 -26.71 18.02 -15.98
N GLU A 635 -25.39 18.10 -15.87
CA GLU A 635 -24.45 17.36 -16.70
C GLU A 635 -23.53 16.48 -15.85
N GLU A 636 -22.92 15.47 -16.49
CA GLU A 636 -21.91 14.64 -15.84
C GLU A 636 -20.55 15.36 -15.88
N ASP A 637 -20.06 15.78 -14.71
CA ASP A 637 -18.76 16.46 -14.60
C ASP A 637 -17.59 15.50 -14.86
N TYR A 638 -17.75 14.23 -14.46
CA TYR A 638 -16.75 13.18 -14.64
C TYR A 638 -17.37 11.92 -15.23
N ILE A 639 -16.75 11.39 -16.28
CA ILE A 639 -17.11 10.09 -16.86
C ILE A 639 -15.88 9.19 -16.85
N PHE A 640 -15.91 8.18 -15.98
CA PHE A 640 -14.88 7.16 -15.94
C PHE A 640 -15.07 6.16 -17.08
N ARG A 641 -13.96 5.80 -17.72
CA ARG A 641 -13.96 4.81 -18.79
C ARG A 641 -12.90 3.75 -18.53
N ARG A 642 -13.28 2.49 -18.62
CA ARG A 642 -12.38 1.34 -18.56
C ARG A 642 -12.38 0.64 -19.92
N ASN A 643 -11.19 0.46 -20.50
CA ASN A 643 -11.01 -0.14 -21.83
C ASN A 643 -11.89 0.52 -22.93
N GLY A 644 -12.11 1.83 -22.84
CA GLY A 644 -12.92 2.61 -23.78
C GLY A 644 -14.44 2.57 -23.56
N GLN A 645 -14.94 1.76 -22.63
CA GLN A 645 -16.36 1.73 -22.24
C GLN A 645 -16.60 2.60 -21.01
N ARG A 646 -17.78 3.23 -20.89
CA ARG A 646 -18.17 3.99 -19.69
C ARG A 646 -18.37 3.00 -18.55
N THR A 647 -17.83 3.33 -17.38
CA THR A 647 -17.87 2.48 -16.19
C THR A 647 -18.19 3.33 -14.98
N ILE A 648 -19.29 3.01 -14.29
CA ILE A 648 -19.62 3.58 -12.99
C ILE A 648 -19.38 2.51 -11.92
N GLU A 649 -18.79 2.89 -10.80
CA GLU A 649 -18.50 2.00 -9.68
C GLU A 649 -19.30 2.47 -8.47
N ALA A 650 -20.11 1.57 -7.90
CA ALA A 650 -20.69 1.76 -6.59
C ALA A 650 -19.67 1.27 -5.55
N GLU A 651 -19.36 2.11 -4.56
CA GLU A 651 -18.22 1.95 -3.67
C GLU A 651 -18.66 2.02 -2.20
N CYS A 652 -18.07 1.18 -1.34
CA CYS A 652 -18.23 1.30 0.11
C CYS A 652 -17.04 0.71 0.88
N ASP A 653 -16.91 1.12 2.14
CA ASP A 653 -15.97 0.54 3.10
C ASP A 653 -16.69 -0.19 4.25
N PRO A 654 -16.05 -1.17 4.90
CA PRO A 654 -16.54 -1.80 6.11
C PRO A 654 -16.81 -0.79 7.22
N ASN A 655 -17.88 -1.04 7.97
CA ASN A 655 -18.24 -0.26 9.13
C ASN A 655 -17.12 -0.33 10.19
N PRO A 656 -16.42 0.78 10.46
CA PRO A 656 -15.27 0.76 11.34
C PRO A 656 -15.64 0.63 12.83
N ASP A 657 -16.92 0.80 13.19
CA ASP A 657 -17.41 0.65 14.56
C ASP A 657 -17.78 -0.81 14.89
N LEU A 658 -17.92 -1.65 13.87
CA LEU A 658 -18.12 -3.09 14.01
C LEU A 658 -16.80 -3.81 13.82
N GLU A 659 -16.23 -4.35 14.91
CA GLU A 659 -14.96 -5.08 14.85
C GLU A 659 -14.98 -6.29 13.90
N ASP A 660 -16.17 -6.84 13.65
CA ASP A 660 -16.38 -7.99 12.78
C ASP A 660 -16.59 -7.62 11.31
N ALA A 661 -16.73 -6.35 10.96
CA ALA A 661 -16.90 -5.91 9.58
C ALA A 661 -15.56 -6.03 8.83
N THR A 662 -15.56 -6.83 7.76
CA THR A 662 -14.43 -6.95 6.84
C THR A 662 -14.91 -6.83 5.40
N PRO A 663 -14.05 -6.43 4.44
CA PRO A 663 -14.46 -6.29 3.04
C PRO A 663 -15.13 -7.56 2.49
N LYS A 664 -14.59 -8.73 2.87
CA LYS A 664 -15.15 -10.03 2.48
C LYS A 664 -16.55 -10.29 3.05
N LYS A 665 -16.83 -9.87 4.29
CA LYS A 665 -18.16 -10.03 4.90
C LYS A 665 -19.17 -9.07 4.31
N VAL A 666 -18.78 -7.82 4.07
CA VAL A 666 -19.61 -6.83 3.37
C VAL A 666 -20.01 -7.36 2.00
N ALA A 667 -19.02 -7.75 1.19
CA ALA A 667 -19.25 -8.34 -0.13
C ALA A 667 -20.17 -9.57 -0.05
N ALA A 668 -19.92 -10.50 0.88
CA ALA A 668 -20.75 -11.71 1.03
C ALA A 668 -22.21 -11.41 1.41
N ASP A 669 -22.46 -10.38 2.21
CA ASP A 669 -23.80 -9.95 2.65
C ASP A 669 -24.60 -9.34 1.49
N ILE A 670 -23.99 -8.45 0.71
CA ILE A 670 -24.64 -7.75 -0.41
C ILE A 670 -24.64 -8.55 -1.71
N LYS A 671 -23.77 -9.55 -1.86
CA LYS A 671 -23.51 -10.26 -3.13
C LYS A 671 -24.78 -10.75 -3.82
N LYS A 672 -25.63 -11.48 -3.10
CA LYS A 672 -26.84 -12.07 -3.65
C LYS A 672 -27.84 -11.02 -4.14
N ALA A 673 -27.93 -9.89 -3.43
CA ALA A 673 -28.84 -8.81 -3.79
C ALA A 673 -28.32 -8.03 -5.01
N ILE A 674 -27.01 -7.78 -5.09
CA ILE A 674 -26.40 -7.08 -6.22
C ILE A 674 -26.40 -7.95 -7.49
N GLU A 675 -26.09 -9.25 -7.39
CA GLU A 675 -26.15 -10.18 -8.53
C GLU A 675 -27.60 -10.41 -9.04
N ALA A 676 -28.61 -10.03 -8.26
CA ALA A 676 -30.02 -10.10 -8.65
C ALA A 676 -30.51 -8.84 -9.39
N ILE A 677 -29.68 -7.80 -9.53
CA ILE A 677 -30.01 -6.60 -10.31
C ILE A 677 -30.14 -7.00 -11.79
N GLU A 678 -31.27 -6.68 -12.42
CA GLU A 678 -31.49 -6.97 -13.84
C GLU A 678 -30.61 -6.06 -14.71
N LEU A 679 -29.71 -6.65 -15.49
CA LEU A 679 -28.81 -5.93 -16.40
C LEU A 679 -29.42 -5.87 -17.81
N PRO A 680 -29.63 -4.68 -18.40
CA PRO A 680 -30.05 -4.57 -19.78
C PRO A 680 -29.03 -5.13 -20.77
N GLN A 681 -29.45 -5.40 -22.01
CA GLN A 681 -28.54 -5.92 -23.03
C GLN A 681 -27.41 -4.91 -23.33
N GLY A 682 -26.16 -5.39 -23.35
CA GLY A 682 -24.98 -4.55 -23.57
C GLY A 682 -24.38 -3.95 -22.29
N TYR A 683 -24.92 -4.30 -21.11
CA TYR A 683 -24.35 -3.96 -19.81
C TYR A 683 -23.66 -5.17 -19.19
N SER A 684 -22.62 -4.91 -18.40
CA SER A 684 -21.94 -5.93 -17.61
C SER A 684 -21.64 -5.43 -16.21
N MET A 685 -21.60 -6.36 -15.26
CA MET A 685 -21.24 -6.09 -13.87
C MET A 685 -19.98 -6.87 -13.50
N SER A 686 -19.04 -6.22 -12.80
CA SER A 686 -17.87 -6.87 -12.21
C SER A 686 -17.65 -6.42 -10.78
N TRP A 687 -17.16 -7.33 -9.95
CA TRP A 687 -16.70 -7.02 -8.59
C TRP A 687 -15.27 -6.48 -8.64
N GLU A 688 -15.08 -5.29 -8.11
CA GLU A 688 -13.78 -4.63 -7.98
C GLU A 688 -13.44 -4.45 -6.48
N GLY A 689 -12.49 -3.59 -6.14
CA GLY A 689 -12.06 -3.39 -4.75
C GLY A 689 -10.98 -4.35 -4.24
N GLU A 690 -10.62 -4.19 -2.97
CA GLU A 690 -9.54 -4.92 -2.30
C GLU A 690 -9.77 -6.44 -2.35
N GLY A 691 -11.03 -6.88 -2.28
CA GLY A 691 -11.40 -8.31 -2.32
C GLY A 691 -10.99 -9.01 -3.62
N SER A 692 -11.18 -8.35 -4.77
CA SER A 692 -10.81 -8.87 -6.09
C SER A 692 -9.29 -8.90 -6.27
N SER A 693 -8.61 -7.81 -5.90
CA SER A 693 -7.14 -7.72 -5.92
C SER A 693 -6.48 -8.77 -5.01
N SER A 694 -6.99 -8.91 -3.79
CA SER A 694 -6.57 -9.94 -2.83
C SER A 694 -6.84 -11.35 -3.33
N GLY A 695 -8.01 -11.58 -3.94
CA GLY A 695 -8.38 -12.87 -4.54
C GLY A 695 -7.44 -13.26 -5.69
N ASN A 696 -7.09 -12.31 -6.56
CA ASN A 696 -6.15 -12.52 -7.66
C ASN A 696 -4.73 -12.79 -7.15
N ALA A 697 -4.27 -12.04 -6.14
CA ALA A 697 -2.96 -12.25 -5.51
C ALA A 697 -2.86 -13.60 -4.79
N ALA A 698 -3.84 -13.94 -3.95
CA ALA A 698 -3.92 -15.21 -3.27
C ALA A 698 -4.05 -16.38 -4.26
N GLY A 699 -4.92 -16.24 -5.27
CA GLY A 699 -5.11 -17.22 -6.33
C GLY A 699 -3.84 -17.49 -7.14
N SER A 700 -3.03 -16.46 -7.41
CA SER A 700 -1.74 -16.61 -8.08
C SER A 700 -0.74 -17.44 -7.26
N ILE A 701 -0.67 -17.20 -5.94
CA ILE A 701 0.23 -17.94 -5.04
C ILE A 701 -0.27 -19.38 -4.83
N ILE A 702 -1.57 -19.56 -4.54
CA ILE A 702 -2.19 -20.86 -4.34
C ILE A 702 -2.13 -21.69 -5.63
N GLY A 703 -2.28 -21.07 -6.80
CA GLY A 703 -2.15 -21.74 -8.10
C GLY A 703 -0.76 -22.34 -8.34
N LEU A 704 0.28 -21.78 -7.73
CA LEU A 704 1.66 -22.29 -7.78
C LEU A 704 1.96 -23.32 -6.68
N PHE A 705 1.11 -23.43 -5.66
CA PHE A 705 1.31 -24.36 -4.55
C PHE A 705 1.36 -25.84 -4.97
N PRO A 706 0.51 -26.35 -5.90
CA PRO A 706 0.61 -27.71 -6.40
C PRO A 706 1.98 -28.05 -7.01
N LEU A 707 2.61 -27.09 -7.71
CA LEU A 707 3.93 -27.28 -8.29
C LEU A 707 5.02 -27.40 -7.22
N ALA A 708 5.00 -26.53 -6.20
CA ALA A 708 5.92 -26.63 -5.07
C ALA A 708 5.70 -27.93 -4.28
N PHE A 709 4.44 -28.31 -4.07
CA PHE A 709 4.08 -29.56 -3.40
C PHE A 709 4.54 -30.79 -4.18
N LEU A 710 4.49 -30.77 -5.52
CA LEU A 710 5.07 -31.81 -6.37
C LEU A 710 6.57 -31.97 -6.11
N PHE A 711 7.34 -30.88 -6.09
CA PHE A 711 8.78 -30.95 -5.80
C PHE A 711 9.06 -31.50 -4.39
N ILE A 712 8.27 -31.08 -3.40
CA ILE A 712 8.35 -31.61 -2.04
C ILE A 712 8.09 -33.12 -2.02
N LEU A 713 7.03 -33.59 -2.69
CA LEU A 713 6.71 -35.02 -2.79
C LEU A 713 7.83 -35.82 -3.46
N VAL A 714 8.43 -35.30 -4.53
CA VAL A 714 9.54 -35.94 -5.24
C VAL A 714 10.75 -36.08 -4.32
N ILE A 715 11.14 -35.02 -3.61
CA ILE A 715 12.29 -35.08 -2.70
C ILE A 715 12.01 -36.02 -1.53
N MET A 716 10.79 -35.99 -0.97
CA MET A 716 10.39 -36.94 0.08
C MET A 716 10.41 -38.39 -0.41
N LEU A 717 9.98 -38.64 -1.65
CA LEU A 717 10.03 -39.97 -2.25
C LEU A 717 11.47 -40.44 -2.45
N LEU A 718 12.35 -39.56 -2.94
CA LEU A 718 13.78 -39.85 -3.08
C LEU A 718 14.45 -40.14 -1.73
N LEU A 719 14.04 -39.46 -0.68
CA LEU A 719 14.60 -39.64 0.65
C LEU A 719 14.17 -40.96 1.31
N PHE A 720 12.86 -41.29 1.27
CA PHE A 720 12.34 -42.48 1.94
C PHE A 720 12.30 -43.74 1.09
N ASN A 721 12.31 -43.58 -0.24
CA ASN A 721 12.04 -44.65 -1.19
C ASN A 721 10.74 -45.44 -0.87
N SER A 722 9.72 -44.76 -0.31
CA SER A 722 8.46 -45.39 0.14
C SER A 722 7.28 -44.41 0.15
N TRP A 723 6.30 -44.65 -0.72
CA TRP A 723 5.05 -43.87 -0.79
C TRP A 723 4.26 -43.88 0.52
N LYS A 724 4.31 -44.96 1.30
CA LYS A 724 3.62 -45.05 2.59
C LYS A 724 4.17 -44.04 3.60
N GLN A 725 5.49 -43.85 3.63
CA GLN A 725 6.14 -42.91 4.53
C GLN A 725 5.85 -41.46 4.12
N VAL A 726 5.86 -41.18 2.82
CA VAL A 726 5.47 -39.87 2.29
C VAL A 726 4.03 -39.52 2.69
N LEU A 727 3.07 -40.43 2.46
CA LEU A 727 1.66 -40.21 2.81
C LEU A 727 1.44 -39.96 4.30
N ILE A 728 2.20 -40.65 5.18
CA ILE A 728 2.11 -40.44 6.64
C ILE A 728 2.37 -38.97 7.00
N VAL A 729 3.45 -38.39 6.47
CA VAL A 729 3.81 -37.00 6.75
C VAL A 729 2.79 -36.05 6.14
N VAL A 730 2.36 -36.30 4.90
CA VAL A 730 1.37 -35.47 4.20
C VAL A 730 0.04 -35.43 4.96
N PHE A 731 -0.44 -36.57 5.48
CA PHE A 731 -1.68 -36.60 6.27
C PHE A 731 -1.59 -35.84 7.58
N CYS A 732 -0.39 -35.58 8.11
CA CYS A 732 -0.25 -34.77 9.30
C CYS A 732 -0.46 -33.27 9.00
N LEU A 733 -0.14 -32.78 7.78
CA LEU A 733 -0.10 -31.34 7.46
C LEU A 733 -1.41 -30.58 7.73
N PRO A 734 -2.61 -31.09 7.38
CA PRO A 734 -3.86 -30.37 7.64
C PRO A 734 -4.09 -30.08 9.14
N PHE A 735 -3.51 -30.88 10.04
CA PHE A 735 -3.68 -30.72 11.48
C PHE A 735 -2.98 -29.48 12.06
N ILE A 736 -2.13 -28.79 11.28
CA ILE A 736 -1.57 -27.49 11.67
C ILE A 736 -2.70 -26.48 11.96
N LEU A 737 -3.82 -26.56 11.24
CA LEU A 737 -5.00 -25.71 11.46
C LEU A 737 -5.57 -25.83 12.88
N VAL A 738 -5.37 -26.98 13.53
CA VAL A 738 -5.84 -27.20 14.91
C VAL A 738 -5.08 -26.32 15.91
N GLY A 739 -3.84 -25.92 15.59
CA GLY A 739 -3.11 -24.92 16.38
C GLY A 739 -3.47 -23.48 15.99
N ILE A 740 -3.50 -23.19 14.68
CA ILE A 740 -3.67 -21.82 14.16
C ILE A 740 -5.05 -21.24 14.48
N VAL A 741 -6.13 -21.98 14.18
CA VAL A 741 -7.49 -21.44 14.22
C VAL A 741 -7.91 -21.04 15.64
N PRO A 742 -7.73 -21.87 16.67
CA PRO A 742 -8.08 -21.48 18.04
C PRO A 742 -7.27 -20.28 18.53
N ALA A 743 -5.99 -20.20 18.19
CA ALA A 743 -5.13 -19.11 18.63
C ALA A 743 -5.55 -17.75 18.02
N LEU A 744 -5.84 -17.72 16.72
CA LEU A 744 -6.33 -16.50 16.07
C LEU A 744 -7.67 -16.05 16.63
N LEU A 745 -8.58 -16.98 16.93
CA LEU A 745 -9.88 -16.67 17.55
C LEU A 745 -9.74 -16.16 18.98
N LEU A 746 -8.84 -16.76 19.79
CA LEU A 746 -8.61 -16.35 21.17
C LEU A 746 -7.95 -14.97 21.28
N ILE A 747 -7.03 -14.65 20.36
CA ILE A 747 -6.29 -13.39 20.35
C ILE A 747 -7.05 -12.30 19.58
N GLY A 748 -8.02 -12.68 18.74
CA GLY A 748 -8.82 -11.75 17.94
C GLY A 748 -8.08 -11.16 16.73
N MET A 749 -6.97 -11.76 16.33
CA MET A 749 -6.16 -11.31 15.19
C MET A 749 -6.73 -11.82 13.85
N PRO A 750 -6.71 -11.00 12.78
CA PRO A 750 -7.12 -11.45 11.46
C PRO A 750 -6.08 -12.38 10.84
N PHE A 751 -6.56 -13.31 10.01
CA PHE A 751 -5.75 -14.13 9.13
C PHE A 751 -5.33 -13.32 7.90
N THR A 752 -4.09 -12.84 7.93
CA THR A 752 -3.49 -11.95 6.92
C THR A 752 -2.65 -12.68 5.88
N PHE A 753 -2.25 -11.97 4.82
CA PHE A 753 -1.29 -12.48 3.86
C PHE A 753 0.01 -12.97 4.52
N ILE A 754 0.53 -12.21 5.49
CA ILE A 754 1.74 -12.59 6.24
C ILE A 754 1.46 -13.81 7.14
N ALA A 755 0.24 -13.95 7.66
CA ALA A 755 -0.18 -15.17 8.37
C ALA A 755 -0.22 -16.42 7.46
N ILE A 756 -0.59 -16.27 6.18
CA ILE A 756 -0.52 -17.35 5.18
C ILE A 756 0.93 -17.80 4.99
N LEU A 757 1.87 -16.85 4.86
CA LEU A 757 3.30 -17.17 4.78
C LEU A 757 3.79 -17.92 6.03
N GLY A 758 3.33 -17.52 7.21
CA GLY A 758 3.63 -18.22 8.46
C GLY A 758 3.09 -19.65 8.47
N ALA A 759 1.86 -19.86 7.98
CA ALA A 759 1.28 -21.19 7.82
C ALA A 759 2.06 -22.06 6.81
N MET A 760 2.55 -21.48 5.72
CA MET A 760 3.41 -22.16 4.75
C MET A 760 4.76 -22.57 5.38
N GLY A 761 5.37 -21.69 6.17
CA GLY A 761 6.58 -22.01 6.93
C GLY A 761 6.38 -23.14 7.94
N LEU A 762 5.22 -23.18 8.60
CA LEU A 762 4.83 -24.28 9.49
C LEU A 762 4.73 -25.62 8.77
N VAL A 763 4.17 -25.64 7.56
CA VAL A 763 4.16 -26.86 6.73
C VAL A 763 5.57 -27.36 6.52
N GLY A 764 6.52 -26.48 6.15
CA GLY A 764 7.92 -26.84 5.94
C GLY A 764 8.59 -27.40 7.21
N MET A 765 8.42 -26.72 8.34
CA MET A 765 8.92 -27.16 9.65
C MET A 765 8.34 -28.52 10.06
N MET A 766 7.04 -28.72 9.84
CA MET A 766 6.38 -29.95 10.25
C MET A 766 6.77 -31.15 9.38
N ILE A 767 6.95 -30.93 8.07
CA ILE A 767 7.51 -31.94 7.17
C ILE A 767 8.94 -32.30 7.62
N LYS A 768 9.79 -31.30 7.88
CA LYS A 768 11.16 -31.51 8.38
C LYS A 768 11.19 -32.35 9.65
N ASN A 769 10.38 -32.01 10.66
CA ASN A 769 10.32 -32.75 11.91
C ASN A 769 9.78 -34.18 11.73
N GLY A 770 8.77 -34.35 10.86
CA GLY A 770 8.27 -35.68 10.50
C GLY A 770 9.30 -36.53 9.78
N ILE A 771 10.12 -35.91 8.91
CA ILE A 771 11.16 -36.60 8.17
C ILE A 771 12.22 -37.18 9.10
N VAL A 772 12.75 -36.34 9.99
CA VAL A 772 13.79 -36.74 10.94
C VAL A 772 13.31 -37.85 11.87
N LEU A 773 12.03 -37.85 12.25
CA LEU A 773 11.43 -38.90 13.07
C LEU A 773 11.28 -40.24 12.31
N ILE A 774 10.79 -40.21 11.07
CA ILE A 774 10.64 -41.42 10.25
C ILE A 774 12.01 -42.01 9.89
N ASP A 775 12.98 -41.16 9.58
CA ASP A 775 14.35 -41.58 9.31
C ASP A 775 14.98 -42.28 10.52
N GLU A 776 14.76 -41.75 11.73
CA GLU A 776 15.18 -42.40 12.98
C GLU A 776 14.53 -43.78 13.17
N ILE A 777 13.21 -43.90 12.90
CA ILE A 777 12.50 -45.19 12.95
C ILE A 777 13.12 -46.18 11.96
N ASN A 778 13.39 -45.73 10.73
CA ASN A 778 14.01 -46.55 9.69
C ASN A 778 15.42 -46.99 10.08
N ARG A 779 16.21 -46.09 10.70
CA ARG A 779 17.56 -46.39 11.20
C ARG A 779 17.52 -47.48 12.27
N LEU A 780 16.66 -47.33 13.28
CA LEU A 780 16.51 -48.33 14.35
C LEU A 780 16.02 -49.69 13.83
N CYS A 781 15.16 -49.71 12.81
CA CYS A 781 14.72 -50.95 12.17
C CYS A 781 15.80 -51.61 11.31
N LYS A 782 16.58 -50.84 10.53
CA LYS A 782 17.56 -51.39 9.58
C LYS A 782 18.91 -51.70 10.21
N GLU A 783 19.46 -50.74 10.98
CA GLU A 783 20.81 -50.83 11.53
C GLU A 783 20.83 -51.58 12.87
N GLU A 784 19.93 -51.22 13.80
CA GLU A 784 19.87 -51.84 15.13
C GLU A 784 18.96 -53.09 15.17
N LYS A 785 18.28 -53.43 14.06
CA LYS A 785 17.39 -54.61 13.89
C LYS A 785 16.33 -54.76 14.99
N LEU A 786 15.85 -53.65 15.54
CA LEU A 786 14.84 -53.64 16.58
C LEU A 786 13.45 -54.05 16.03
N PRO A 787 12.60 -54.73 16.82
CA PRO A 787 11.21 -54.97 16.47
C PRO A 787 10.48 -53.66 16.14
N ALA A 788 9.59 -53.66 15.15
CA ALA A 788 8.95 -52.44 14.65
C ALA A 788 8.21 -51.63 15.74
N TYR A 789 7.67 -52.29 16.77
CA TYR A 789 7.05 -51.61 17.91
C TYR A 789 8.09 -50.86 18.76
N ASP A 790 9.18 -51.54 19.13
CA ASP A 790 10.24 -50.96 19.96
C ASP A 790 11.00 -49.88 19.19
N ALA A 791 11.19 -50.05 17.88
CA ALA A 791 11.79 -49.03 17.02
C ALA A 791 10.95 -47.75 16.98
N VAL A 792 9.62 -47.84 16.83
CA VAL A 792 8.73 -46.65 16.84
C VAL A 792 8.76 -45.96 18.20
N VAL A 793 8.66 -46.71 19.29
CA VAL A 793 8.66 -46.14 20.64
C VAL A 793 10.02 -45.53 20.98
N ASN A 794 11.13 -46.23 20.73
CA ASN A 794 12.48 -45.74 21.02
C ASN A 794 12.87 -44.54 20.15
N ALA A 795 12.50 -44.53 18.86
CA ALA A 795 12.72 -43.39 17.98
C ALA A 795 11.94 -42.15 18.46
N THR A 796 10.69 -42.34 18.87
CA THR A 796 9.89 -41.20 19.35
C THR A 796 10.44 -40.65 20.67
N VAL A 797 10.86 -41.52 21.57
CA VAL A 797 11.48 -41.14 22.85
C VAL A 797 12.83 -40.44 22.64
N SER A 798 13.67 -40.92 21.72
CA SER A 798 14.96 -40.29 21.41
C SER A 798 14.77 -38.92 20.77
N ARG A 799 13.76 -38.76 19.90
CA ARG A 799 13.46 -37.49 19.22
C ARG A 799 12.63 -36.51 20.02
N THR A 800 12.10 -36.89 21.18
CA THR A 800 11.26 -36.00 21.99
C THR A 800 12.00 -34.73 22.42
N SER A 801 13.22 -34.87 22.98
CA SER A 801 13.96 -33.70 23.46
C SER A 801 14.36 -32.74 22.32
N PRO A 802 14.97 -33.21 21.21
CA PRO A 802 15.29 -32.33 20.08
C PRO A 802 14.08 -31.61 19.50
N VAL A 803 12.96 -32.32 19.30
CA VAL A 803 11.76 -31.77 18.65
C VAL A 803 11.05 -30.75 19.55
N ILE A 804 10.96 -31.00 20.85
CA ILE A 804 10.42 -30.02 21.81
C ILE A 804 11.32 -28.79 21.88
N MET A 805 12.64 -28.98 21.93
CA MET A 805 13.59 -27.87 22.03
C MET A 805 13.57 -26.97 20.80
N ALA A 806 13.61 -27.57 19.60
CA ALA A 806 13.42 -26.87 18.33
C ALA A 806 12.13 -26.04 18.31
N SER A 807 11.03 -26.65 18.78
CA SER A 807 9.73 -25.99 18.81
C SER A 807 9.72 -24.83 19.83
N LEU A 808 10.25 -25.05 21.03
CA LEU A 808 10.29 -24.06 22.09
C LEU A 808 11.17 -22.85 21.72
N THR A 809 12.33 -23.08 21.11
CA THR A 809 13.19 -21.98 20.64
C THR A 809 12.51 -21.17 19.55
N THR A 810 11.79 -21.82 18.64
CA THR A 810 11.04 -21.09 17.60
C THR A 810 9.89 -20.29 18.19
N ILE A 811 9.12 -20.87 19.12
CA ILE A 811 8.00 -20.20 19.79
C ILE A 811 8.49 -18.97 20.56
N LEU A 812 9.56 -19.12 21.35
CA LEU A 812 10.10 -18.01 22.15
C LEU A 812 10.85 -16.99 21.30
N GLY A 813 11.52 -17.42 20.23
CA GLY A 813 12.17 -16.54 19.27
C GLY A 813 11.18 -15.66 18.49
N MET A 814 9.92 -16.08 18.36
CA MET A 814 8.86 -15.30 17.72
C MET A 814 8.13 -14.34 18.66
N ALA A 815 8.30 -14.50 19.99
CA ALA A 815 7.57 -13.72 20.97
C ALA A 815 7.73 -12.18 20.82
N PRO A 816 8.93 -11.64 20.51
CA PRO A 816 9.10 -10.19 20.30
C PRO A 816 8.33 -9.62 19.11
N LEU A 817 7.90 -10.45 18.15
CA LEU A 817 7.13 -10.00 16.97
C LEU A 817 5.61 -9.94 17.21
N VAL A 818 5.10 -10.54 18.30
CA VAL A 818 3.66 -10.54 18.59
C VAL A 818 3.06 -9.14 18.69
N PRO A 819 3.73 -8.14 19.29
CA PRO A 819 3.22 -6.77 19.35
C PRO A 819 3.29 -6.00 18.02
N ASP A 820 4.06 -6.47 17.03
CA ASP A 820 4.22 -5.78 15.76
C ASP A 820 2.93 -5.87 14.92
N PRO A 821 2.37 -4.75 14.42
CA PRO A 821 1.10 -4.76 13.67
C PRO A 821 1.14 -5.57 12.37
N MET A 822 2.31 -5.70 11.74
CA MET A 822 2.50 -6.38 10.46
C MET A 822 2.77 -7.88 10.66
N TYR A 823 3.62 -8.25 11.62
CA TYR A 823 4.03 -9.65 11.86
C TYR A 823 3.29 -10.36 12.98
N GLY A 824 2.49 -9.65 13.79
CA GLY A 824 1.80 -10.23 14.95
C GLY A 824 0.97 -11.45 14.60
N SER A 825 0.12 -11.36 13.56
CA SER A 825 -0.67 -12.51 13.09
C SER A 825 0.20 -13.69 12.63
N MET A 826 1.34 -13.43 12.00
CA MET A 826 2.29 -14.47 11.56
C MET A 826 2.97 -15.14 12.74
N ALA A 827 3.45 -14.36 13.71
CA ALA A 827 4.09 -14.85 14.92
C ALA A 827 3.13 -15.75 15.71
N VAL A 828 1.89 -15.29 15.92
CA VAL A 828 0.83 -16.08 16.59
C VAL A 828 0.53 -17.37 15.83
N CYS A 829 0.39 -17.31 14.50
CA CYS A 829 0.21 -18.50 13.67
C CYS A 829 1.34 -19.50 13.88
N ILE A 830 2.61 -19.07 13.77
CA ILE A 830 3.77 -19.95 13.91
C ILE A 830 3.88 -20.50 15.34
N MET A 831 3.74 -19.67 16.36
CA MET A 831 3.86 -20.10 17.76
C MET A 831 2.82 -21.18 18.11
N SER A 832 1.55 -20.92 17.79
CA SER A 832 0.45 -21.84 18.10
C SER A 832 0.45 -23.08 17.21
N GLY A 833 0.66 -22.88 15.90
CA GLY A 833 0.72 -23.96 14.92
C GLY A 833 1.90 -24.90 15.17
N LEU A 834 3.06 -24.38 15.58
CA LEU A 834 4.22 -25.20 15.91
C LEU A 834 4.01 -25.93 17.23
N ALA A 835 3.49 -25.27 18.28
CA ALA A 835 3.20 -25.93 19.56
C ALA A 835 2.28 -27.15 19.38
N MET A 836 1.22 -27.00 18.57
CA MET A 836 0.34 -28.11 18.23
C MET A 836 1.01 -29.10 17.26
N GLY A 837 1.80 -28.61 16.31
CA GLY A 837 2.61 -29.40 15.38
C GLY A 837 3.58 -30.35 16.09
N THR A 838 4.26 -29.90 17.15
CA THR A 838 5.13 -30.71 18.00
C THR A 838 4.35 -31.90 18.59
N LEU A 839 3.15 -31.64 19.10
CA LEU A 839 2.27 -32.66 19.66
C LEU A 839 1.82 -33.64 18.57
N ILE A 840 1.45 -33.15 17.39
CA ILE A 840 1.07 -33.97 16.24
C ILE A 840 2.24 -34.87 15.81
N ILE A 841 3.46 -34.34 15.69
CA ILE A 841 4.62 -35.13 15.28
C ILE A 841 5.02 -36.17 16.35
N LEU A 842 4.98 -35.84 17.65
CA LEU A 842 5.39 -36.78 18.70
C LEU A 842 4.30 -37.80 19.07
N VAL A 843 3.03 -37.50 18.80
CA VAL A 843 1.91 -38.37 19.19
C VAL A 843 1.22 -38.98 17.98
N PHE A 844 0.73 -38.16 17.06
CA PHE A 844 -0.12 -38.60 15.97
C PHE A 844 0.66 -39.34 14.87
N LEU A 845 1.85 -38.85 14.49
CA LEU A 845 2.67 -39.47 13.45
C LEU A 845 3.07 -40.92 13.80
N PRO A 846 3.59 -41.25 15.00
CA PRO A 846 3.89 -42.63 15.39
C PRO A 846 2.66 -43.54 15.34
N ILE A 847 1.49 -43.04 15.74
CA ILE A 847 0.23 -43.80 15.71
C ILE A 847 -0.17 -44.09 14.27
N LEU A 848 -0.08 -43.10 13.39
CA LEU A 848 -0.42 -43.25 11.97
C LEU A 848 0.56 -44.20 11.27
N TYR A 849 1.87 -44.10 11.59
CA TYR A 849 2.89 -45.06 11.15
C TYR A 849 2.57 -46.49 11.63
N SER A 850 2.28 -46.68 12.92
CA SER A 850 1.94 -48.00 13.49
C SER A 850 0.69 -48.62 12.87
N THR A 851 -0.26 -47.78 12.46
CA THR A 851 -1.52 -48.20 11.83
C THR A 851 -1.29 -48.65 10.39
N ILE A 852 -0.57 -47.86 9.59
CA ILE A 852 -0.30 -48.14 8.18
C ILE A 852 0.66 -49.34 8.00
N PHE A 853 1.68 -49.43 8.84
CA PHE A 853 2.63 -50.56 8.82
C PHE A 853 2.16 -51.78 9.64
N LYS A 854 0.94 -51.72 10.21
CA LYS A 854 0.32 -52.81 11.00
C LYS A 854 1.23 -53.34 12.11
N VAL A 855 1.93 -52.44 12.80
CA VAL A 855 2.83 -52.77 13.91
C VAL A 855 2.00 -53.31 15.08
N LYS A 856 2.39 -54.48 15.62
CA LYS A 856 1.74 -55.12 16.78
C LYS A 856 2.67 -55.05 17.99
N LYS A 857 2.11 -54.72 19.16
CA LYS A 857 2.80 -54.80 20.44
C LYS A 857 3.21 -56.26 20.70
N PRO A 858 4.47 -56.55 21.07
CA PRO A 858 4.85 -57.90 21.45
C PRO A 858 3.98 -58.36 22.63
N LYS A 859 3.37 -59.55 22.54
CA LYS A 859 2.69 -60.15 23.69
C LYS A 859 3.75 -60.36 24.77
N ALA A 860 3.55 -59.77 25.94
CA ALA A 860 4.38 -60.07 27.10
C ALA A 860 4.33 -61.59 27.32
N ALA A 861 5.50 -62.22 27.29
CA ALA A 861 5.68 -63.64 27.56
C ALA A 861 5.46 -63.93 29.04
#